data_AF-A0A521T339-F1
#
_entry.id   AF-A0A521T339-F1
#
_cell.length_a   1.000
_cell.length_b   1.000
_cell.length_c   1.000
_cell.angle_alpha   90.00
_cell.angle_beta   90.00
_cell.angle_gamma   90.00
#
_symmetry.space_group_name_H-M   'P 1'
#
loop_
_entity.id
_entity.type
_entity.pdbx_description
1 polymer ?
#
loop_
_entity_poly.entity_id
_entity_poly.type
_entity_poly.pdbx_seq_one_letter_code
_entity_poly.pdbx_strand_id
1 'polypeptide(L)'
;MSLRNSLALAVALGVSLSAQTFRTTSNVIAVEATVVDKSGKPVTDLTAADFQILEDGKPQPVQTIYLVTAPSTSSGSRTAPPGAPGTGAPEHPPTSAPGAPGSPTVRVEVRNRVFVFVFDLAHLSADGYKRSRSAVESFLKDGALPTDMIGILSGGTMLNNKIDSDKAALLKAMDSMKGPNQARYNDLRAWPRLIDDAEALAVARGNEGTINAVVLRACGERPEECNSGKGGNEVVRQQVEAKGREFASQSHRDAQLSLAAMATLANGLGRFPGRKQVVLFSDGFLTTELESQLKAVVEIAAKNNVRFSTLDSRGLNRDPRSQNFMNDQPLTAAGDMSPVTFDSNSDAMSSIAIDTGGEFLMNRNDLRPALDIVATMSGNFYVLGYSPEKPMDGSYRKIDVKVTRPGLTVRARRGYVATSTPVAPSTPAPGPAPADLPISNPAIPIPEIVNPTILNSGAGDPPTVADATPKVRPNSGRNVDALTKIAPSGGASEAQKLANAGWDAYSKGDVVTARETLNKAVATGPTSPWVSYALGFSEYATGHYEAALKAWDTVRVRVPEFMPVYFDIADANLSLGRSADALAILRDTARRWPLEPEAQNALGTLLVRRGAFDDAIDVFTKITTAKPADSLGFFNLGRAYHLRYLRLQQNIAASRLGDKSAIGEEDRKKAIAAYKQYLSLGGPFEKEAKEAIALLDWK
;
A
#
# COMPACT_ATOMS: atom_id res chain seq x y z
N MET A 1 -3.81 98.35 -45.30
CA MET A 1 -3.86 97.26 -46.29
C MET A 1 -2.52 96.54 -46.29
N SER A 2 -2.40 95.43 -45.54
CA SER A 2 -1.24 94.53 -45.56
C SER A 2 -1.55 93.27 -44.74
N LEU A 3 -1.40 92.12 -45.40
CA LEU A 3 -1.13 90.74 -44.93
C LEU A 3 -1.59 90.26 -43.54
N ARG A 4 -2.25 89.09 -43.51
CA ARG A 4 -1.59 87.81 -43.12
C ARG A 4 -2.49 86.59 -43.31
N ASN A 5 -1.92 85.58 -43.98
CA ASN A 5 -2.41 84.22 -44.19
C ASN A 5 -2.85 83.54 -42.88
N SER A 6 -4.01 82.87 -42.90
CA SER A 6 -4.42 81.93 -41.86
C SER A 6 -4.11 80.50 -42.30
N LEU A 7 -3.15 79.88 -41.59
CA LEU A 7 -2.78 78.47 -41.69
C LEU A 7 -3.87 77.62 -40.99
N ALA A 8 -4.40 76.61 -41.68
CA ALA A 8 -5.27 75.60 -41.09
C ALA A 8 -4.42 74.54 -40.36
N LEU A 9 -4.72 74.32 -39.08
CA LEU A 9 -4.08 73.34 -38.20
C LEU A 9 -4.81 71.99 -38.33
N ALA A 10 -4.15 70.99 -38.91
CA ALA A 10 -4.64 69.61 -38.93
C ALA A 10 -4.32 68.92 -37.60
N VAL A 11 -5.35 68.55 -36.83
CA VAL A 11 -5.24 67.73 -35.62
C VAL A 11 -5.34 66.26 -36.02
N ALA A 12 -4.25 65.52 -35.91
CA ALA A 12 -4.24 64.07 -36.06
C ALA A 12 -4.70 63.41 -34.75
N LEU A 13 -5.91 62.83 -34.75
CA LEU A 13 -6.40 61.96 -33.69
C LEU A 13 -5.70 60.59 -33.81
N GLY A 14 -4.67 60.38 -32.99
CA GLY A 14 -4.06 59.07 -32.81
C GLY A 14 -4.98 58.14 -32.03
N VAL A 15 -5.62 57.19 -32.73
CA VAL A 15 -6.30 56.05 -32.09
C VAL A 15 -5.22 55.11 -31.55
N SER A 16 -5.00 55.16 -30.24
CA SER A 16 -4.20 54.14 -29.55
C SER A 16 -5.04 52.85 -29.45
N LEU A 17 -4.77 51.89 -30.34
CA LEU A 17 -5.21 50.50 -30.15
C LEU A 17 -4.41 49.93 -28.96
N SER A 18 -5.00 49.97 -27.77
CA SER A 18 -4.50 49.16 -26.67
C SER A 18 -4.65 47.69 -27.07
N ALA A 19 -3.52 47.03 -27.35
CA ALA A 19 -3.48 45.59 -27.50
C ALA A 19 -3.99 44.99 -26.17
N GLN A 20 -5.22 44.51 -26.17
CA GLN A 20 -5.82 43.82 -25.04
C GLN A 20 -5.04 42.52 -24.87
N THR A 21 -4.04 42.55 -23.98
CA THR A 21 -3.23 41.36 -23.67
C THR A 21 -4.11 40.42 -22.86
N PHE A 22 -4.69 39.43 -23.53
CA PHE A 22 -5.31 38.29 -22.86
C PHE A 22 -4.21 37.52 -22.11
N ARG A 23 -4.09 37.77 -20.81
CA ARG A 23 -3.29 36.93 -19.91
C ARG A 23 -4.18 35.77 -19.44
N THR A 24 -4.22 34.69 -20.21
CA THR A 24 -4.72 33.41 -19.71
C THR A 24 -3.59 32.76 -18.90
N THR A 25 -3.61 32.90 -17.58
CA THR A 25 -2.85 32.01 -16.71
C THR A 25 -3.50 30.63 -16.80
N SER A 26 -2.98 29.75 -17.68
CA SER A 26 -3.35 28.34 -17.67
C SER A 26 -2.73 27.71 -16.42
N ASN A 27 -3.56 27.26 -15.48
CA ASN A 27 -3.08 26.51 -14.33
C ASN A 27 -2.68 25.12 -14.81
N VAL A 28 -1.37 24.82 -14.86
CA VAL A 28 -0.87 23.50 -15.24
C VAL A 28 -0.74 22.65 -13.97
N ILE A 29 -1.37 21.48 -13.97
CA ILE A 29 -1.21 20.45 -12.95
C ILE A 29 -0.10 19.50 -13.36
N ALA A 30 0.95 19.45 -12.55
CA ALA A 30 2.03 18.47 -12.69
C ALA A 30 1.66 17.19 -11.93
N VAL A 31 1.58 16.07 -12.64
CA VAL A 31 1.32 14.72 -12.12
C VAL A 31 2.59 13.90 -12.26
N GLU A 32 3.11 13.43 -11.14
CA GLU A 32 4.30 12.62 -11.15
C GLU A 32 3.97 11.12 -11.21
N ALA A 33 4.55 10.40 -12.16
CA ALA A 33 4.30 8.98 -12.39
C ALA A 33 5.60 8.17 -12.42
N THR A 34 5.70 7.14 -11.59
CA THR A 34 6.77 6.15 -11.67
C THR A 34 6.25 4.95 -12.47
N VAL A 35 7.01 4.49 -13.46
CA VAL A 35 6.63 3.35 -14.29
C VAL A 35 7.66 2.26 -14.17
N VAL A 36 7.20 1.03 -13.92
CA VAL A 36 8.05 -0.15 -13.74
C VAL A 36 7.65 -1.28 -14.69
N ASP A 37 8.61 -2.10 -15.07
CA ASP A 37 8.39 -3.33 -15.80
C ASP A 37 7.93 -4.48 -14.88
N LYS A 38 7.72 -5.67 -15.45
CA LYS A 38 7.32 -6.89 -14.73
C LYS A 38 8.31 -7.33 -13.65
N SER A 39 9.58 -6.91 -13.74
CA SER A 39 10.63 -7.19 -12.77
C SER A 39 10.76 -6.11 -11.69
N GLY A 40 9.92 -5.06 -11.74
CA GLY A 40 9.95 -3.94 -10.80
C GLY A 40 11.02 -2.89 -11.13
N LYS A 41 11.67 -2.98 -12.29
CA LYS A 41 12.70 -2.00 -12.70
C LYS A 41 12.05 -0.76 -13.32
N PRO A 42 12.57 0.47 -13.03
CA PRO A 42 12.07 1.69 -13.66
C PRO A 42 12.21 1.68 -15.19
N VAL A 43 11.17 2.11 -15.88
CA VAL A 43 11.14 2.27 -17.34
C VAL A 43 11.31 3.75 -17.67
N THR A 44 12.36 4.10 -18.43
CA THR A 44 12.86 5.49 -18.59
C THR A 44 12.86 5.99 -20.04
N ASP A 45 12.10 5.33 -20.93
CA ASP A 45 12.03 5.61 -22.37
C ASP A 45 10.60 5.94 -22.87
N LEU A 46 9.66 6.24 -21.97
CA LEU A 46 8.28 6.58 -22.32
C LEU A 46 8.16 8.02 -22.79
N THR A 47 7.24 8.26 -23.71
CA THR A 47 6.87 9.55 -24.30
C THR A 47 5.48 9.99 -23.85
N ALA A 48 5.08 11.23 -24.15
CA ALA A 48 3.73 11.71 -23.82
C ALA A 48 2.61 10.83 -24.39
N ALA A 49 2.81 10.21 -25.56
CA ALA A 49 1.83 9.33 -26.21
C ALA A 49 1.67 7.98 -25.50
N ASP A 50 2.63 7.59 -24.66
CA ASP A 50 2.55 6.38 -23.85
C ASP A 50 1.65 6.58 -22.61
N PHE A 51 1.23 7.81 -22.28
CA PHE A 51 0.47 8.14 -21.08
C PHE A 51 -0.97 8.57 -21.38
N GLN A 52 -1.88 8.19 -20.49
CA GLN A 52 -3.25 8.71 -20.42
C GLN A 52 -3.54 9.17 -19.00
N ILE A 53 -3.95 10.43 -18.85
CA ILE A 53 -4.43 11.00 -17.58
C ILE A 53 -5.95 11.10 -17.64
N LEU A 54 -6.63 10.68 -16.57
CA LEU A 54 -8.07 10.92 -16.39
C LEU A 54 -8.29 11.73 -15.10
N GLU A 55 -9.02 12.84 -15.21
CA GLU A 55 -9.52 13.64 -14.08
C GLU A 55 -11.00 13.35 -13.89
N ASP A 56 -11.39 12.82 -12.73
CA ASP A 56 -12.77 12.39 -12.44
C ASP A 56 -13.37 11.49 -13.54
N GLY A 57 -12.52 10.62 -14.11
CA GLY A 57 -12.88 9.71 -15.21
C GLY A 57 -12.88 10.34 -16.61
N LYS A 58 -12.63 11.66 -16.74
CA LYS A 58 -12.52 12.34 -18.03
C LYS A 58 -11.08 12.42 -18.50
N PRO A 59 -10.74 11.99 -19.73
CA PRO A 59 -9.39 12.10 -20.28
C PRO A 59 -8.89 13.54 -20.31
N GLN A 60 -7.63 13.75 -19.95
CA GLN A 60 -6.94 15.04 -20.01
C GLN A 60 -5.68 14.90 -20.88
N PRO A 61 -5.44 15.82 -21.83
CA PRO A 61 -4.27 15.74 -22.71
C PRO A 61 -2.99 16.05 -21.92
N VAL A 62 -1.99 15.18 -22.05
CA VAL A 62 -0.64 15.44 -21.54
C VAL A 62 -0.02 16.53 -22.41
N GLN A 63 0.21 17.70 -21.81
CA GLN A 63 0.76 18.89 -22.49
C GLN A 63 2.27 18.97 -22.35
N THR A 64 2.85 18.45 -21.26
CA THR A 64 4.29 18.44 -21.01
C THR A 64 4.71 17.12 -20.38
N ILE A 65 5.92 16.65 -20.70
CA ILE A 65 6.52 15.47 -20.08
C ILE A 65 8.01 15.70 -19.80
N TYR A 66 8.43 15.34 -18.60
CA TYR A 66 9.84 15.28 -18.20
C TYR A 66 10.13 13.92 -17.60
N LEU A 67 11.32 13.39 -17.83
CA LEU A 67 11.86 12.27 -17.07
C LEU A 67 12.87 12.82 -16.07
N VAL A 68 12.58 12.61 -14.80
CA VAL A 68 13.50 12.87 -13.71
C VAL A 68 14.36 11.63 -13.46
N THR A 69 15.68 11.80 -13.49
CA THR A 69 16.67 10.75 -13.18
C THR A 69 17.63 11.19 -12.06
N ALA A 70 18.01 10.28 -11.17
CA ALA A 70 19.09 10.49 -10.22
C ALA A 70 20.46 10.19 -10.89
N PRO A 71 21.55 10.84 -10.44
CA PRO A 71 22.89 10.53 -10.90
C PRO A 71 23.20 9.04 -10.65
N SER A 72 23.61 8.31 -11.70
CA SER A 72 24.05 6.92 -11.55
C SER A 72 25.45 6.89 -10.94
N THR A 73 25.63 6.19 -9.82
CA THR A 73 26.95 5.93 -9.21
C THR A 73 27.79 4.92 -10.02
N SER A 74 27.24 4.37 -11.11
CA SER A 74 27.91 3.49 -12.05
C SER A 74 28.22 4.19 -13.38
N SER A 75 29.26 5.02 -13.40
CA SER A 75 30.08 5.12 -14.60
C SER A 75 31.53 4.98 -14.19
N GLY A 76 32.09 3.81 -14.47
CA GLY A 76 33.53 3.65 -14.56
C GLY A 76 34.12 4.75 -15.43
N SER A 77 35.32 5.15 -15.05
CA SER A 77 36.23 6.02 -15.80
C SER A 77 36.07 5.82 -17.31
N ARG A 78 35.36 6.75 -17.95
CA ARG A 78 35.64 7.11 -19.34
C ARG A 78 36.44 8.40 -19.24
N THR A 79 37.75 8.23 -19.16
CA THR A 79 38.70 9.27 -19.54
C THR A 79 38.25 9.83 -20.90
N ALA A 80 37.82 11.09 -20.90
CA ALA A 80 37.66 11.83 -22.14
C ALA A 80 39.05 11.95 -22.80
N PRO A 81 39.19 11.69 -24.11
CA PRO A 81 40.44 11.97 -24.81
C PRO A 81 40.67 13.49 -24.83
N PRO A 82 41.88 13.97 -24.49
CA PRO A 82 42.19 15.39 -24.62
C PRO A 82 42.50 15.70 -26.09
N GLY A 83 41.67 16.56 -26.70
CA GLY A 83 42.04 17.27 -27.92
C GLY A 83 41.01 17.21 -29.05
N ALA A 84 40.15 18.23 -29.14
CA ALA A 84 39.67 18.77 -30.41
C ALA A 84 39.28 20.25 -30.22
N PRO A 85 39.75 21.18 -31.06
CA PRO A 85 39.45 22.61 -30.93
C PRO A 85 38.00 22.92 -31.30
N GLY A 86 37.38 23.83 -30.56
CA GLY A 86 36.00 24.26 -30.77
C GLY A 86 35.77 24.88 -32.14
N THR A 87 34.68 24.48 -32.80
CA THR A 87 34.00 25.25 -33.84
C THR A 87 32.51 24.88 -33.84
N GLY A 88 31.65 25.89 -33.89
CA GLY A 88 30.22 25.77 -34.23
C GLY A 88 29.25 25.75 -33.05
N ALA A 89 28.75 26.94 -32.68
CA ALA A 89 27.46 27.04 -31.99
C ALA A 89 26.34 26.57 -32.93
N PRO A 90 25.38 25.73 -32.49
CA PRO A 90 24.15 25.52 -33.24
C PRO A 90 23.25 26.76 -33.08
N GLU A 91 23.22 27.62 -34.10
CA GLU A 91 22.08 28.49 -34.35
C GLU A 91 20.88 27.59 -34.70
N HIS A 92 20.00 27.35 -33.72
CA HIS A 92 18.53 27.23 -33.80
C HIS A 92 18.05 26.49 -32.53
N PRO A 93 17.16 27.09 -31.70
CA PRO A 93 16.49 26.34 -30.65
C PRO A 93 15.52 25.33 -31.31
N PRO A 94 15.39 24.10 -30.78
CA PRO A 94 14.37 23.17 -31.26
C PRO A 94 12.99 23.80 -31.12
N THR A 95 12.29 23.93 -32.25
CA THR A 95 10.99 24.62 -32.39
C THR A 95 9.81 23.81 -31.84
N SER A 96 10.03 22.59 -31.35
CA SER A 96 8.99 21.77 -30.74
C SER A 96 8.91 22.03 -29.24
N ALA A 97 7.78 22.56 -28.77
CA ALA A 97 7.46 22.63 -27.35
C ALA A 97 7.55 21.23 -26.68
N PRO A 98 8.10 21.10 -25.45
CA PRO A 98 8.11 19.84 -24.72
C PRO A 98 6.68 19.34 -24.53
N GLY A 99 6.27 18.26 -25.21
CA GLY A 99 4.97 17.60 -25.02
C GLY A 99 4.06 17.47 -26.25
N ALA A 100 4.52 17.79 -27.46
CA ALA A 100 3.81 17.36 -28.68
C ALA A 100 3.81 15.82 -28.82
N PRO A 101 2.75 15.19 -29.37
CA PRO A 101 2.70 13.74 -29.58
C PRO A 101 3.91 13.26 -30.40
N GLY A 102 4.71 12.35 -29.84
CA GLY A 102 5.92 11.80 -30.47
C GLY A 102 7.23 12.55 -30.17
N SER A 103 7.22 13.66 -29.43
CA SER A 103 8.45 14.35 -29.02
C SER A 103 9.25 13.54 -27.99
N PRO A 104 10.60 13.55 -28.06
CA PRO A 104 11.45 12.90 -27.07
C PRO A 104 11.23 13.47 -25.67
N THR A 105 11.22 12.60 -24.65
CA THR A 105 11.09 13.03 -23.26
C THR A 105 12.36 13.74 -22.79
N VAL A 106 12.19 14.97 -22.29
CA VAL A 106 13.30 15.78 -21.76
C VAL A 106 13.77 15.17 -20.45
N ARG A 107 15.07 14.86 -20.35
CA ARG A 107 15.69 14.34 -19.14
C ARG A 107 16.14 15.48 -18.23
N VAL A 108 15.80 15.37 -16.95
CA VAL A 108 16.13 16.33 -15.89
C VAL A 108 16.81 15.59 -14.76
N GLU A 109 18.04 15.97 -14.45
CA GLU A 109 18.80 15.35 -13.37
C GLU A 109 18.51 16.02 -12.04
N VAL A 110 18.06 15.24 -11.04
CA VAL A 110 17.88 15.77 -9.67
C VAL A 110 19.20 15.72 -8.94
N ARG A 111 19.70 16.91 -8.57
CA ARG A 111 20.98 17.03 -7.84
C ARG A 111 20.83 16.74 -6.35
N ASN A 112 19.72 17.14 -5.72
CA ASN A 112 19.53 16.99 -4.28
C ASN A 112 18.18 16.30 -4.01
N ARG A 113 18.20 15.01 -3.66
CA ARG A 113 16.98 14.32 -3.20
C ARG A 113 16.85 14.55 -1.70
N VAL A 114 15.62 14.79 -1.24
CA VAL A 114 15.35 15.01 0.17
C VAL A 114 14.64 13.79 0.74
N PHE A 115 15.23 13.20 1.78
CA PHE A 115 14.65 12.10 2.55
C PHE A 115 14.45 12.52 4.00
N VAL A 116 13.33 12.12 4.61
CA VAL A 116 13.14 12.20 6.06
C VAL A 116 12.70 10.84 6.57
N PHE A 117 13.52 10.23 7.42
CA PHE A 117 13.21 8.98 8.10
C PHE A 117 12.45 9.28 9.39
N VAL A 118 11.23 8.78 9.54
CA VAL A 118 10.36 9.03 10.69
C VAL A 118 10.21 7.75 11.50
N PHE A 119 10.69 7.78 12.75
CA PHE A 119 10.51 6.72 13.73
C PHE A 119 9.30 7.04 14.60
N ASP A 120 8.19 6.35 14.34
CA ASP A 120 6.92 6.50 15.05
C ASP A 120 6.98 5.79 16.42
N LEU A 121 7.68 6.39 17.38
CA LEU A 121 7.93 5.77 18.68
C LEU A 121 6.66 5.49 19.50
N ALA A 122 5.53 6.11 19.16
CA ALA A 122 4.25 5.82 19.80
C ALA A 122 3.71 4.42 19.42
N HIS A 123 4.06 3.95 18.21
CA HIS A 123 3.55 2.69 17.67
C HIS A 123 4.66 1.66 17.42
N LEU A 124 5.94 2.03 17.37
CA LEU A 124 7.01 1.05 17.17
C LEU A 124 7.17 0.12 18.39
N SER A 125 7.25 -1.18 18.13
CA SER A 125 7.83 -2.15 19.06
C SER A 125 9.34 -1.98 19.18
N ALA A 126 9.94 -2.52 20.23
CA ALA A 126 11.39 -2.44 20.43
C ALA A 126 12.16 -3.12 19.30
N ASP A 127 11.66 -4.25 18.81
CA ASP A 127 12.27 -4.97 17.70
C ASP A 127 12.03 -4.28 16.36
N GLY A 128 10.84 -3.72 16.15
CA GLY A 128 10.56 -2.89 14.98
C GLY A 128 11.47 -1.67 14.92
N TYR A 129 11.69 -1.02 16.07
CA TYR A 129 12.65 0.08 16.20
C TYR A 129 14.09 -0.35 15.86
N LYS A 130 14.59 -1.46 16.42
CA LYS A 130 15.94 -1.98 16.13
C LYS A 130 16.12 -2.26 14.63
N ARG A 131 15.16 -2.94 14.00
CA ARG A 131 15.18 -3.23 12.55
C ARG A 131 15.21 -1.94 11.73
N SER A 132 14.32 -1.00 12.05
CA SER A 132 14.22 0.29 11.36
C SER A 132 15.50 1.09 11.48
N ARG A 133 16.09 1.14 12.68
CA ARG A 133 17.33 1.85 12.96
C ARG A 133 18.48 1.25 12.16
N SER A 134 18.65 -0.07 12.20
CA SER A 134 19.69 -0.78 11.46
C SER A 134 19.60 -0.57 9.94
N ALA A 135 18.38 -0.52 9.39
CA ALA A 135 18.16 -0.27 7.97
C ALA A 135 18.57 1.16 7.58
N VAL A 136 18.22 2.17 8.37
CA VAL A 136 18.64 3.57 8.14
C VAL A 136 20.14 3.73 8.28
N GLU A 137 20.76 3.14 9.31
CA GLU A 137 22.22 3.15 9.49
C GLU A 137 22.93 2.55 8.27
N SER A 138 22.43 1.42 7.77
CA SER A 138 22.97 0.80 6.56
C SER A 138 22.78 1.71 5.35
N PHE A 139 21.59 2.30 5.17
CA PHE A 139 21.30 3.22 4.07
C PHE A 139 22.22 4.45 4.06
N LEU A 140 22.51 5.02 5.22
CA LEU A 140 23.45 6.14 5.33
C LEU A 140 24.90 5.76 4.96
N LYS A 141 25.30 4.50 5.16
CA LYS A 141 26.65 4.04 4.85
C LYS A 141 26.89 3.86 3.35
N ASP A 142 25.95 3.25 2.63
CA ASP A 142 26.17 2.84 1.24
C ASP A 142 24.99 3.07 0.26
N GLY A 143 23.81 3.45 0.74
CA GLY A 143 22.61 3.65 -0.08
C GLY A 143 22.33 5.09 -0.48
N ALA A 144 22.65 6.03 0.40
CA ALA A 144 22.48 7.46 0.16
C ALA A 144 23.52 7.99 -0.82
N LEU A 145 23.11 8.86 -1.75
CA LEU A 145 24.03 9.63 -2.60
C LEU A 145 24.73 10.73 -1.79
N PRO A 146 25.92 11.22 -2.19
CA PRO A 146 26.62 12.29 -1.48
C PRO A 146 25.81 13.60 -1.36
N THR A 147 24.88 13.84 -2.29
CA THR A 147 24.05 15.05 -2.35
C THR A 147 22.64 14.84 -1.77
N ASP A 148 22.33 13.65 -1.25
CA ASP A 148 21.05 13.42 -0.59
C ASP A 148 21.00 14.24 0.70
N MET A 149 19.93 15.02 0.87
CA MET A 149 19.63 15.75 2.08
C MET A 149 18.74 14.88 2.97
N ILE A 150 19.22 14.51 4.15
CA ILE A 150 18.56 13.53 5.01
C ILE A 150 18.23 14.14 6.37
N GLY A 151 16.96 13.99 6.77
CA GLY A 151 16.49 14.24 8.12
C GLY A 151 16.11 12.94 8.82
N ILE A 152 16.23 12.91 10.14
CA ILE A 152 15.75 11.81 10.97
C ILE A 152 14.85 12.39 12.05
N LEU A 153 13.56 12.05 12.01
CA LEU A 153 12.58 12.42 13.02
C LEU A 153 12.38 11.21 13.95
N SER A 154 12.61 11.39 15.24
CA SER A 154 12.40 10.34 16.24
C SER A 154 11.62 10.90 17.42
N GLY A 155 10.47 10.28 17.75
CA GLY A 155 9.60 10.75 18.84
C GLY A 155 9.13 12.20 18.65
N GLY A 156 8.83 12.59 17.41
CA GLY A 156 8.38 13.94 17.07
C GLY A 156 9.48 15.01 17.01
N THR A 157 10.75 14.66 17.27
CA THR A 157 11.87 15.62 17.24
C THR A 157 12.83 15.32 16.11
N MET A 158 13.27 16.35 15.38
CA MET A 158 14.27 16.22 14.32
C MET A 158 15.66 16.10 14.96
N LEU A 159 16.38 15.02 14.67
CA LEU A 159 17.77 14.86 15.10
C LEU A 159 18.62 16.03 14.59
N ASN A 160 19.47 16.56 15.47
CA ASN A 160 20.31 17.73 15.21
C ASN A 160 19.54 18.99 14.76
N ASN A 161 18.20 19.03 14.85
CA ASN A 161 17.34 20.12 14.36
C ASN A 161 17.57 20.50 12.88
N LYS A 162 18.07 19.58 12.04
CA LYS A 162 18.40 19.86 10.63
C LYS A 162 18.15 18.68 9.69
N ILE A 163 18.03 19.01 8.41
CA ILE A 163 18.09 18.07 7.28
C ILE A 163 19.40 18.40 6.57
N ASP A 164 20.33 17.43 6.48
CA ASP A 164 21.70 17.68 6.02
C ASP A 164 22.23 16.51 5.17
N SER A 165 23.27 16.79 4.39
CA SER A 165 24.03 15.82 3.58
C SER A 165 25.18 15.15 4.35
N ASP A 166 25.56 15.65 5.54
CA ASP A 166 26.60 15.03 6.37
C ASP A 166 26.11 13.73 7.04
N LYS A 167 26.37 12.61 6.37
CA LYS A 167 26.00 11.27 6.83
C LYS A 167 26.75 10.83 8.08
N ALA A 168 27.98 11.30 8.28
CA ALA A 168 28.77 10.95 9.45
C ALA A 168 28.19 11.62 10.71
N ALA A 169 27.79 12.89 10.60
CA ALA A 169 27.07 13.58 11.67
C ALA A 169 25.71 12.96 11.97
N LEU A 170 24.98 12.50 10.94
CA LEU A 170 23.71 11.78 11.13
C LEU A 170 23.90 10.44 11.84
N LEU A 171 24.86 9.61 11.40
CA LEU A 171 25.18 8.34 12.06
C LEU A 171 25.55 8.55 13.53
N LYS A 172 26.39 9.55 13.84
CA LYS A 172 26.74 9.90 15.22
C LYS A 172 25.52 10.38 16.04
N ALA A 173 24.62 11.13 15.42
CA ALA A 173 23.40 11.59 16.09
C ALA A 173 22.43 10.44 16.39
N MET A 174 22.39 9.41 15.54
CA MET A 174 21.58 8.21 15.77
C MET A 174 22.00 7.43 17.02
N ASP A 175 23.25 7.56 17.47
CA ASP A 175 23.72 6.96 18.74
C ASP A 175 22.97 7.49 19.97
N SER A 176 22.46 8.73 19.89
CA SER A 176 21.68 9.36 20.96
C SER A 176 20.19 8.97 20.96
N MET A 177 19.72 8.28 19.91
CA MET A 177 18.32 7.89 19.82
C MET A 177 17.98 6.83 20.87
N LYS A 178 16.86 7.04 21.55
CA LYS A 178 16.27 6.07 22.47
C LYS A 178 15.10 5.36 21.79
N GLY A 179 14.98 4.07 22.07
CA GLY A 179 13.87 3.26 21.58
C GLY A 179 12.54 3.58 22.28
N PRO A 180 11.44 3.01 21.78
CA PRO A 180 10.10 3.21 22.32
C PRO A 180 9.92 2.56 23.70
N ASN A 181 9.09 3.16 24.56
CA ASN A 181 8.70 2.56 25.82
C ASN A 181 7.75 1.37 25.58
N GLN A 182 8.16 0.16 25.96
CA GLN A 182 7.38 -1.07 25.75
C GLN A 182 6.28 -1.30 26.79
N ALA A 183 6.21 -0.49 27.86
CA ALA A 183 5.22 -0.66 28.93
C ALA A 183 3.81 -0.80 28.37
N ARG A 184 3.40 0.09 27.46
CA ARG A 184 2.08 0.04 26.80
C ARG A 184 1.79 -1.30 26.13
N TYR A 185 2.69 -1.81 25.29
CA TYR A 185 2.49 -3.08 24.58
C TYR A 185 2.44 -4.27 25.54
N ASN A 186 3.29 -4.25 26.57
CA ASN A 186 3.31 -5.26 27.61
C ASN A 186 2.02 -5.23 28.44
N ASP A 187 1.55 -4.03 28.79
CA ASP A 187 0.35 -3.79 29.58
C ASP A 187 -0.91 -4.17 28.81
N LEU A 188 -0.99 -3.86 27.50
CA LEU A 188 -2.09 -4.31 26.62
C LEU A 188 -2.20 -5.84 26.65
N ARG A 189 -1.05 -6.51 26.61
CA ARG A 189 -0.94 -7.98 26.60
C ARG A 189 -0.98 -8.63 27.98
N ALA A 190 -0.81 -7.87 29.05
CA ALA A 190 -0.95 -8.35 30.42
C ALA A 190 -2.40 -8.81 30.66
N TRP A 191 -2.61 -9.66 31.66
CA TRP A 191 -3.95 -10.12 31.97
C TRP A 191 -4.84 -8.98 32.55
N PRO A 192 -6.14 -8.86 32.19
CA PRO A 192 -6.83 -9.55 31.10
C PRO A 192 -6.29 -9.10 29.73
N ARG A 193 -5.90 -10.05 28.89
CA ARG A 193 -5.17 -9.76 27.66
C ARG A 193 -6.08 -9.23 26.57
N LEU A 194 -5.71 -8.08 25.99
CA LEU A 194 -6.22 -7.60 24.70
C LEU A 194 -5.19 -7.95 23.61
N ILE A 195 -5.66 -8.41 22.45
CA ILE A 195 -4.81 -8.87 21.35
C ILE A 195 -4.11 -7.69 20.67
N ASP A 196 -4.87 -6.63 20.41
CA ASP A 196 -4.44 -5.42 19.70
C ASP A 196 -5.33 -4.23 20.07
N ASP A 197 -4.98 -3.07 19.52
CA ASP A 197 -5.72 -1.82 19.73
C ASP A 197 -7.14 -1.89 19.15
N ALA A 198 -7.39 -2.75 18.15
CA ALA A 198 -8.72 -2.88 17.54
C ALA A 198 -9.68 -3.62 18.47
N GLU A 199 -9.21 -4.67 19.13
CA GLU A 199 -9.95 -5.35 20.18
C GLU A 199 -10.18 -4.41 21.37
N ALA A 200 -9.18 -3.62 21.76
CA ALA A 200 -9.33 -2.60 22.81
C ALA A 200 -10.42 -1.58 22.47
N LEU A 201 -10.42 -1.05 21.24
CA LEU A 201 -11.42 -0.11 20.75
C LEU A 201 -12.83 -0.73 20.69
N ALA A 202 -12.93 -1.98 20.24
CA ALA A 202 -14.21 -2.70 20.20
C ALA A 202 -14.79 -2.90 21.61
N VAL A 203 -13.95 -3.26 22.58
CA VAL A 203 -14.33 -3.36 23.99
C VAL A 203 -14.75 -1.99 24.54
N ALA A 204 -13.97 -0.94 24.29
CA ALA A 204 -14.30 0.42 24.72
C ALA A 204 -15.66 0.93 24.20
N ARG A 205 -16.04 0.46 23.01
CA ARG A 205 -17.32 0.77 22.36
C ARG A 205 -18.49 -0.10 22.82
N GLY A 206 -18.29 -1.00 23.77
CA GLY A 206 -19.36 -1.87 24.27
C GLY A 206 -19.74 -2.99 23.31
N ASN A 207 -18.82 -3.46 22.45
CA ASN A 207 -19.10 -4.61 21.59
C ASN A 207 -19.22 -5.89 22.43
N GLU A 208 -20.46 -6.29 22.72
CA GLU A 208 -20.75 -7.46 23.57
C GLU A 208 -20.13 -8.76 23.07
N GLY A 209 -20.04 -8.96 21.74
CA GLY A 209 -19.39 -10.15 21.17
C GLY A 209 -17.90 -10.19 21.51
N THR A 210 -17.19 -9.08 21.30
CA THR A 210 -15.77 -8.95 21.64
C THR A 210 -15.54 -9.03 23.14
N ILE A 211 -16.34 -8.32 23.94
CA ILE A 211 -16.22 -8.34 25.41
C ILE A 211 -16.37 -9.76 25.94
N ASN A 212 -17.40 -10.49 25.51
CA ASN A 212 -17.60 -11.88 25.93
C ASN A 212 -16.43 -12.78 25.49
N ALA A 213 -15.90 -12.59 24.28
CA ALA A 213 -14.74 -13.36 23.80
C ALA A 213 -13.47 -13.09 24.65
N VAL A 214 -13.21 -11.83 25.00
CA VAL A 214 -12.08 -11.45 25.86
C VAL A 214 -12.28 -12.01 27.28
N VAL A 215 -13.49 -11.94 27.84
CA VAL A 215 -13.80 -12.49 29.17
C VAL A 215 -13.62 -14.01 29.19
N LEU A 216 -14.16 -14.72 28.19
CA LEU A 216 -13.97 -16.17 28.04
C LEU A 216 -12.48 -16.54 27.99
N ARG A 217 -11.69 -15.77 27.24
CA ARG A 217 -10.24 -15.96 27.15
C ARG A 217 -9.53 -15.68 28.48
N ALA A 218 -9.88 -14.59 29.15
CA ALA A 218 -9.32 -14.23 30.44
C ALA A 218 -9.64 -15.28 31.53
N CYS A 219 -10.86 -15.82 31.53
CA CYS A 219 -11.27 -16.91 32.42
C CYS A 219 -10.60 -18.25 32.06
N GLY A 220 -10.30 -18.49 30.78
CA GLY A 220 -9.52 -19.65 30.36
C GLY A 220 -8.05 -19.56 30.81
N GLU A 221 -7.48 -18.36 30.78
CA GLU A 221 -6.11 -18.09 31.23
C GLU A 221 -5.98 -18.11 32.77
N ARG A 222 -7.01 -17.64 33.49
CA ARG A 222 -7.09 -17.61 34.97
C ARG A 222 -8.48 -18.01 35.50
N PRO A 223 -8.79 -19.31 35.60
CA PRO A 223 -10.11 -19.77 36.03
C PRO A 223 -10.52 -19.31 37.43
N GLU A 224 -9.54 -19.16 38.34
CA GLU A 224 -9.74 -18.73 39.72
C GLU A 224 -10.36 -17.33 39.84
N GLU A 225 -10.04 -16.42 38.92
CA GLU A 225 -10.56 -15.05 38.90
C GLU A 225 -12.07 -15.05 38.59
N CYS A 226 -12.51 -15.97 37.72
CA CYS A 226 -13.90 -16.09 37.30
C CYS A 226 -14.76 -16.99 38.22
N ASN A 227 -14.11 -17.83 39.03
CA ASN A 227 -14.76 -18.73 39.98
C ASN A 227 -14.95 -18.13 41.38
N SER A 228 -14.63 -16.84 41.55
CA SER A 228 -14.74 -16.07 42.80
C SER A 228 -16.21 -15.76 43.18
N GLY A 229 -17.03 -16.79 43.38
CA GLY A 229 -18.43 -16.67 43.85
C GLY A 229 -19.42 -16.21 42.78
N LYS A 230 -20.65 -15.86 43.20
CA LYS A 230 -21.71 -15.37 42.29
C LYS A 230 -21.31 -14.00 41.72
N GLY A 231 -20.76 -13.99 40.50
CA GLY A 231 -20.42 -12.77 39.78
C GLY A 231 -18.95 -12.63 39.33
N GLY A 232 -18.10 -13.66 39.46
CA GLY A 232 -16.69 -13.57 39.03
C GLY A 232 -16.50 -13.16 37.56
N ASN A 233 -17.37 -13.64 36.65
CA ASN A 233 -17.38 -13.20 35.26
C ASN A 233 -17.69 -11.70 35.09
N GLU A 234 -18.50 -11.12 35.98
CA GLU A 234 -18.86 -9.70 35.95
C GLU A 234 -17.67 -8.83 36.40
N VAL A 235 -16.89 -9.29 37.38
CA VAL A 235 -15.67 -8.59 37.81
C VAL A 235 -14.63 -8.58 36.68
N VAL A 236 -14.40 -9.72 36.03
CA VAL A 236 -13.48 -9.80 34.88
C VAL A 236 -13.99 -8.97 33.70
N ARG A 237 -15.30 -8.95 33.44
CA ARG A 237 -15.92 -8.06 32.45
C ARG A 237 -15.61 -6.58 32.74
N GLN A 238 -15.80 -6.13 33.98
CA GLN A 238 -15.49 -4.73 34.36
C GLN A 238 -14.01 -4.37 34.16
N GLN A 239 -13.09 -5.30 34.46
CA GLN A 239 -11.66 -5.11 34.21
C GLN A 239 -11.34 -5.03 32.71
N VAL A 240 -11.93 -5.94 31.91
CA VAL A 240 -11.80 -5.93 30.44
C VAL A 240 -12.29 -4.60 29.86
N GLU A 241 -13.47 -4.14 30.26
CA GLU A 241 -14.04 -2.88 29.79
C GLU A 241 -13.22 -1.65 30.22
N ALA A 242 -12.76 -1.61 31.47
CA ALA A 242 -11.90 -0.53 31.96
C ALA A 242 -10.60 -0.46 31.17
N LYS A 243 -9.95 -1.60 30.96
CA LYS A 243 -8.73 -1.71 30.17
C LYS A 243 -8.96 -1.35 28.70
N GLY A 244 -10.05 -1.81 28.09
CA GLY A 244 -10.42 -1.45 26.73
C GLY A 244 -10.56 0.07 26.56
N ARG A 245 -11.28 0.74 27.47
CA ARG A 245 -11.44 2.21 27.46
C ARG A 245 -10.10 2.95 27.58
N GLU A 246 -9.23 2.50 28.49
CA GLU A 246 -7.90 3.07 28.68
C GLU A 246 -7.05 2.98 27.41
N PHE A 247 -6.91 1.77 26.87
CA PHE A 247 -6.07 1.52 25.69
C PHE A 247 -6.64 2.11 24.40
N ALA A 248 -7.96 2.13 24.24
CA ALA A 248 -8.60 2.81 23.13
C ALA A 248 -8.34 4.33 23.17
N SER A 249 -8.50 4.94 24.35
CA SER A 249 -8.22 6.37 24.54
C SER A 249 -6.75 6.70 24.29
N GLN A 250 -5.84 5.84 24.74
CA GLN A 250 -4.41 5.99 24.50
C GLN A 250 -4.06 5.82 23.01
N SER A 251 -4.53 4.75 22.37
CA SER A 251 -4.32 4.51 20.92
C SER A 251 -4.82 5.67 20.08
N HIS A 252 -5.98 6.25 20.43
CA HIS A 252 -6.51 7.44 19.76
C HIS A 252 -5.57 8.65 19.90
N ARG A 253 -5.05 8.93 21.11
CA ARG A 253 -4.09 10.04 21.33
C ARG A 253 -2.77 9.82 20.59
N ASP A 254 -2.26 8.60 20.62
CA ASP A 254 -1.01 8.22 19.97
C ASP A 254 -1.13 8.38 18.45
N ALA A 255 -2.23 7.90 17.85
CA ALA A 255 -2.53 8.09 16.43
C ALA A 255 -2.70 9.57 16.05
N GLN A 256 -3.36 10.38 16.88
CA GLN A 256 -3.47 11.83 16.68
C GLN A 256 -2.10 12.50 16.66
N LEU A 257 -1.21 12.14 17.58
CA LEU A 257 0.13 12.69 17.66
C LEU A 257 0.94 12.36 16.40
N SER A 258 0.88 11.10 15.94
CA SER A 258 1.58 10.67 14.73
C SER A 258 1.05 11.38 13.48
N LEU A 259 -0.27 11.50 13.31
CA LEU A 259 -0.86 12.24 12.19
C LEU A 259 -0.51 13.74 12.23
N ALA A 260 -0.54 14.37 13.41
CA ALA A 260 -0.17 15.78 13.57
C ALA A 260 1.32 16.02 13.25
N ALA A 261 2.21 15.11 13.67
CA ALA A 261 3.62 15.15 13.34
C ALA A 261 3.85 15.02 11.82
N MET A 262 3.12 14.12 11.15
CA MET A 262 3.18 13.97 9.69
C MET A 262 2.70 15.21 8.96
N ALA A 263 1.58 15.81 9.36
CA ALA A 263 1.06 17.05 8.78
C ALA A 263 2.07 18.20 8.94
N THR A 264 2.63 18.35 10.15
CA THR A 264 3.62 19.39 10.46
C THR A 264 4.90 19.20 9.64
N LEU A 265 5.39 17.97 9.54
CA LEU A 265 6.56 17.62 8.72
C LEU A 265 6.29 17.93 7.25
N ALA A 266 5.17 17.46 6.71
CA ALA A 266 4.82 17.67 5.31
C ALA A 266 4.72 19.16 4.95
N ASN A 267 4.12 19.96 5.83
CA ASN A 267 4.07 21.41 5.67
C ASN A 267 5.46 22.06 5.74
N GLY A 268 6.28 21.66 6.73
CA GLY A 268 7.63 22.17 6.92
C GLY A 268 8.55 21.88 5.73
N LEU A 269 8.36 20.73 5.08
CA LEU A 269 9.11 20.29 3.90
C LEU A 269 8.76 21.07 2.62
N GLY A 270 7.67 21.85 2.60
CA GLY A 270 7.31 22.70 1.47
C GLY A 270 8.36 23.74 1.07
N ARG A 271 9.28 24.09 1.99
CA ARG A 271 10.40 25.00 1.75
C ARG A 271 11.50 24.41 0.85
N PHE A 272 11.55 23.09 0.70
CA PHE A 272 12.54 22.41 -0.11
C PHE A 272 12.01 22.23 -1.54
N PRO A 273 12.78 22.61 -2.58
CA PRO A 273 12.35 22.43 -3.96
C PRO A 273 12.30 20.94 -4.34
N GLY A 274 11.49 20.62 -5.35
CA GLY A 274 11.40 19.25 -5.89
C GLY A 274 10.59 18.30 -5.01
N ARG A 275 10.76 16.99 -5.25
CA ARG A 275 10.05 15.93 -4.53
C ARG A 275 10.75 15.63 -3.19
N LYS A 276 9.97 15.54 -2.11
CA LYS A 276 10.47 15.14 -0.77
C LYS A 276 9.93 13.78 -0.41
N GLN A 277 10.79 12.87 0.04
CA GLN A 277 10.42 11.53 0.47
C GLN A 277 10.40 11.48 1.99
N VAL A 278 9.28 11.10 2.56
CA VAL A 278 9.17 10.77 3.98
C VAL A 278 9.02 9.27 4.09
N VAL A 279 9.91 8.63 4.84
CA VAL A 279 9.88 7.19 5.10
C VAL A 279 9.43 6.98 6.53
N LEU A 280 8.20 6.51 6.73
CA LEU A 280 7.60 6.27 8.03
C LEU A 280 7.80 4.83 8.46
N PHE A 281 8.49 4.63 9.58
CA PHE A 281 8.61 3.35 10.27
C PHE A 281 7.61 3.30 11.41
N SER A 282 6.65 2.37 11.35
CA SER A 282 5.62 2.19 12.36
C SER A 282 5.13 0.74 12.34
N ASP A 283 4.60 0.24 13.46
CA ASP A 283 3.91 -1.06 13.51
C ASP A 283 2.41 -0.92 13.15
N GLY A 284 2.00 0.29 12.78
CA GLY A 284 0.64 0.63 12.38
C GLY A 284 -0.22 1.18 13.52
N PHE A 285 -1.28 1.88 13.17
CA PHE A 285 -2.16 2.56 14.11
C PHE A 285 -3.58 2.71 13.56
N LEU A 286 -4.55 2.87 14.47
CA LEU A 286 -5.96 2.99 14.11
C LEU A 286 -6.32 4.43 13.72
N THR A 287 -7.11 4.56 12.65
CA THR A 287 -7.64 5.86 12.16
C THR A 287 -9.15 5.91 12.08
N THR A 288 -9.82 4.93 12.68
CA THR A 288 -11.27 4.70 12.79
C THR A 288 -12.07 5.95 13.22
N GLU A 289 -11.43 6.95 13.85
CA GLU A 289 -12.04 8.23 14.27
C GLU A 289 -11.22 9.46 13.82
N LEU A 290 -10.19 9.24 12.99
CA LEU A 290 -9.19 10.23 12.60
C LEU A 290 -9.12 10.42 11.09
N GLU A 291 -10.14 9.99 10.35
CA GLU A 291 -10.19 10.07 8.88
C GLU A 291 -10.01 11.51 8.37
N SER A 292 -10.55 12.50 9.10
CA SER A 292 -10.39 13.91 8.72
C SER A 292 -8.93 14.39 8.84
N GLN A 293 -8.22 13.95 9.87
CA GLN A 293 -6.82 14.26 10.10
C GLN A 293 -5.93 13.53 9.11
N LEU A 294 -6.24 12.26 8.84
CA LEU A 294 -5.60 11.44 7.82
C LEU A 294 -5.71 12.11 6.44
N LYS A 295 -6.92 12.55 6.06
CA LYS A 295 -7.14 13.31 4.83
C LYS A 295 -6.34 14.60 4.80
N ALA A 296 -6.31 15.36 5.90
CA ALA A 296 -5.53 16.58 5.99
C ALA A 296 -4.02 16.33 5.79
N VAL A 297 -3.46 15.23 6.33
CA VAL A 297 -2.07 14.82 6.08
C VAL A 297 -1.84 14.62 4.58
N VAL A 298 -2.71 13.86 3.91
CA VAL A 298 -2.62 13.60 2.46
C VAL A 298 -2.71 14.89 1.65
N GLU A 299 -3.63 15.80 2.00
CA GLU A 299 -3.80 17.09 1.32
C GLU A 299 -2.58 18.00 1.48
N ILE A 300 -2.04 18.12 2.70
CA ILE A 300 -0.83 18.90 2.98
C ILE A 300 0.37 18.29 2.25
N ALA A 301 0.50 16.97 2.25
CA ALA A 301 1.57 16.26 1.56
C ALA A 301 1.51 16.51 0.04
N ALA A 302 0.33 16.39 -0.56
CA ALA A 302 0.11 16.66 -1.97
C ALA A 302 0.44 18.10 -2.35
N LYS A 303 -0.01 19.08 -1.55
CA LYS A 303 0.27 20.51 -1.75
C LYS A 303 1.77 20.80 -1.73
N ASN A 304 2.51 20.14 -0.84
CA ASN A 304 3.93 20.37 -0.64
C ASN A 304 4.82 19.40 -1.41
N ASN A 305 4.31 18.61 -2.37
CA ASN A 305 5.05 17.56 -3.11
C ASN A 305 5.87 16.64 -2.18
N VAL A 306 5.24 16.18 -1.10
CA VAL A 306 5.76 15.20 -0.14
C VAL A 306 5.10 13.87 -0.41
N ARG A 307 5.92 12.81 -0.50
CA ARG A 307 5.44 11.43 -0.60
C ARG A 307 5.77 10.71 0.68
N PHE A 308 4.77 10.05 1.26
CA PHE A 308 4.98 9.15 2.38
C PHE A 308 5.17 7.75 1.84
N SER A 309 6.30 7.13 2.14
CA SER A 309 6.50 5.69 2.01
C SER A 309 6.47 5.11 3.41
N THR A 310 5.60 4.14 3.66
CA THR A 310 5.33 3.58 4.98
C THR A 310 5.86 2.16 5.04
N LEU A 311 6.70 1.89 6.04
CA LEU A 311 7.31 0.59 6.30
C LEU A 311 6.69 0.02 7.57
N ASP A 312 6.03 -1.12 7.45
CA ASP A 312 5.57 -1.90 8.59
C ASP A 312 6.76 -2.56 9.26
N SER A 313 7.08 -2.07 10.46
CA SER A 313 8.26 -2.46 11.19
C SER A 313 8.07 -3.74 12.01
N ARG A 314 6.88 -4.36 12.03
CA ARG A 314 6.59 -5.61 12.78
C ARG A 314 7.39 -6.82 12.29
N GLY A 315 7.99 -6.75 11.10
CA GLY A 315 8.74 -7.86 10.52
C GLY A 315 7.82 -8.83 9.77
N LEU A 316 8.21 -10.09 9.66
CA LEU A 316 7.34 -11.15 9.10
C LEU A 316 6.12 -11.35 10.02
N ASN A 317 4.98 -10.75 9.67
CA ASN A 317 3.74 -10.93 10.40
C ASN A 317 3.09 -12.26 9.98
N ARG A 318 3.24 -13.29 10.82
CA ARG A 318 2.55 -14.59 10.68
C ARG A 318 1.22 -14.52 11.43
N ASP A 319 0.27 -13.73 10.97
CA ASP A 319 -1.09 -13.83 11.53
C ASP A 319 -1.65 -15.22 11.18
N PRO A 320 -1.94 -16.10 12.16
CA PRO A 320 -2.54 -17.42 11.92
C PRO A 320 -3.87 -17.36 11.15
N ARG A 321 -4.54 -16.20 11.14
CA ARG A 321 -5.82 -15.96 10.47
C ARG A 321 -5.70 -15.72 8.96
N SER A 322 -4.46 -15.60 8.44
CA SER A 322 -4.16 -15.43 7.02
C SER A 322 -4.06 -16.74 6.22
N GLN A 323 -4.24 -17.90 6.88
CA GLN A 323 -3.75 -19.19 6.38
C GLN A 323 -4.68 -19.97 5.41
N ASN A 324 -5.91 -19.52 5.13
CA ASN A 324 -6.86 -20.29 4.31
C ASN A 324 -7.50 -19.47 3.18
N PHE A 325 -6.86 -19.45 2.00
CA PHE A 325 -7.34 -18.74 0.80
C PHE A 325 -7.96 -19.67 -0.27
N MET A 326 -7.71 -20.99 -0.25
CA MET A 326 -7.88 -21.85 -1.45
C MET A 326 -8.82 -23.06 -1.30
N ASN A 327 -9.70 -23.08 -0.31
CA ASN A 327 -10.93 -23.86 -0.52
C ASN A 327 -11.83 -22.98 -1.39
N ASP A 328 -12.69 -23.54 -2.24
CA ASP A 328 -13.80 -22.86 -2.95
C ASP A 328 -14.83 -22.21 -1.98
N GLN A 329 -14.41 -21.95 -0.76
CA GLN A 329 -15.05 -21.21 0.30
C GLN A 329 -14.85 -19.71 0.02
N PRO A 330 -15.90 -18.95 -0.27
CA PRO A 330 -15.84 -17.50 -0.23
C PRO A 330 -15.61 -17.05 1.23
N LEU A 331 -15.83 -15.76 1.50
CA LEU A 331 -15.82 -15.13 2.84
C LEU A 331 -16.88 -15.71 3.83
N THR A 332 -17.17 -17.01 3.80
CA THR A 332 -18.23 -17.73 4.51
C THR A 332 -17.70 -18.91 5.34
N ALA A 333 -16.48 -18.83 5.89
CA ALA A 333 -16.15 -19.76 6.98
C ALA A 333 -17.12 -19.47 8.14
N ALA A 334 -18.22 -20.21 8.17
CA ALA A 334 -19.36 -20.10 9.07
C ALA A 334 -19.04 -20.60 10.50
N GLY A 335 -17.78 -20.46 10.92
CA GLY A 335 -17.33 -20.48 12.32
C GLY A 335 -16.63 -19.18 12.73
N ASP A 336 -16.48 -18.23 11.79
CA ASP A 336 -15.72 -17.00 11.93
C ASP A 336 -16.64 -15.77 11.81
N MET A 337 -17.77 -15.82 12.53
CA MET A 337 -18.33 -14.60 13.15
C MET A 337 -17.47 -14.14 14.34
N SER A 338 -16.23 -14.60 14.43
CA SER A 338 -15.19 -13.77 15.02
C SER A 338 -15.19 -12.45 14.25
N PRO A 339 -15.09 -11.29 14.91
CA PRO A 339 -15.08 -10.01 14.21
C PRO A 339 -14.08 -10.12 13.07
N VAL A 340 -14.49 -9.80 11.83
CA VAL A 340 -13.59 -9.77 10.68
C VAL A 340 -12.42 -8.88 11.07
N THR A 341 -11.32 -9.47 11.52
CA THR A 341 -10.16 -8.73 12.03
C THR A 341 -9.38 -8.33 10.80
N PHE A 342 -9.73 -7.18 10.24
CA PHE A 342 -8.83 -6.44 9.36
C PHE A 342 -7.54 -6.18 10.14
N ASP A 343 -6.38 -6.26 9.49
CA ASP A 343 -5.16 -5.66 10.04
C ASP A 343 -5.31 -4.13 9.97
N SER A 344 -6.17 -3.62 10.84
CA SER A 344 -6.59 -2.23 10.93
C SER A 344 -5.43 -1.30 11.24
N ASN A 345 -4.36 -1.84 11.84
CA ASN A 345 -3.11 -1.12 12.07
C ASN A 345 -2.37 -0.82 10.76
N SER A 346 -2.43 -1.72 9.77
CA SER A 346 -1.82 -1.52 8.45
C SER A 346 -2.61 -0.59 7.53
N ASP A 347 -3.89 -0.37 7.79
CA ASP A 347 -4.76 0.37 6.88
C ASP A 347 -4.37 1.85 6.78
N ALA A 348 -4.10 2.49 7.91
CA ALA A 348 -3.63 3.87 7.95
C ALA A 348 -2.31 4.04 7.19
N MET A 349 -1.36 3.14 7.41
CA MET A 349 -0.06 3.13 6.72
C MET A 349 -0.25 2.98 5.21
N SER A 350 -1.06 2.00 4.79
CA SER A 350 -1.38 1.77 3.39
C SER A 350 -2.06 2.97 2.74
N SER A 351 -3.04 3.59 3.40
CA SER A 351 -3.77 4.75 2.88
C SER A 351 -2.84 5.94 2.66
N ILE A 352 -2.05 6.30 3.68
CA ILE A 352 -1.10 7.43 3.59
C ILE A 352 -0.12 7.22 2.45
N ALA A 353 0.46 6.02 2.33
CA ALA A 353 1.42 5.74 1.27
C ALA A 353 0.79 5.81 -0.11
N ILE A 354 -0.32 5.09 -0.32
CA ILE A 354 -0.97 5.01 -1.63
C ILE A 354 -1.48 6.38 -2.07
N ASP A 355 -2.14 7.13 -1.17
CA ASP A 355 -2.81 8.37 -1.54
C ASP A 355 -1.81 9.52 -1.78
N THR A 356 -0.63 9.46 -1.17
CA THR A 356 0.49 10.37 -1.46
C THR A 356 1.40 9.89 -2.60
N GLY A 357 1.16 8.70 -3.14
CA GLY A 357 1.94 8.11 -4.24
C GLY A 357 3.31 7.57 -3.83
N GLY A 358 3.50 7.24 -2.55
CA GLY A 358 4.67 6.54 -2.04
C GLY A 358 4.46 5.02 -1.89
N GLU A 359 5.39 4.38 -1.20
CA GLU A 359 5.49 2.92 -1.10
C GLU A 359 4.92 2.40 0.22
N PHE A 360 4.02 1.42 0.17
CA PHE A 360 3.65 0.64 1.36
C PHE A 360 4.40 -0.70 1.35
N LEU A 361 5.32 -0.86 2.30
CA LEU A 361 6.22 -2.01 2.37
C LEU A 361 5.99 -2.71 3.72
N MET A 362 5.59 -3.97 3.67
CA MET A 362 5.27 -4.76 4.87
C MET A 362 5.82 -6.18 4.79
N ASN A 363 5.79 -6.89 5.91
CA ASN A 363 6.14 -8.31 6.03
C ASN A 363 7.57 -8.63 5.60
N ARG A 364 8.53 -7.84 6.10
CA ARG A 364 9.96 -8.00 5.82
C ARG A 364 10.77 -7.88 7.10
N ASN A 365 11.64 -8.84 7.36
CA ASN A 365 12.60 -8.76 8.47
C ASN A 365 13.82 -7.89 8.12
N ASP A 366 14.21 -7.87 6.84
CA ASP A 366 15.22 -6.95 6.33
C ASP A 366 14.54 -5.75 5.66
N LEU A 367 14.64 -4.60 6.31
CA LEU A 367 14.06 -3.35 5.82
C LEU A 367 15.01 -2.60 4.89
N ARG A 368 16.27 -3.04 4.71
CA ARG A 368 17.19 -2.32 3.83
C ARG A 368 16.79 -2.39 2.35
N PRO A 369 16.46 -3.55 1.77
CA PRO A 369 15.95 -3.60 0.39
C PRO A 369 14.70 -2.74 0.17
N ALA A 370 13.88 -2.55 1.21
CA ALA A 370 12.72 -1.68 1.16
C ALA A 370 13.14 -0.20 0.98
N LEU A 371 14.18 0.26 1.67
CA LEU A 371 14.75 1.60 1.47
C LEU A 371 15.38 1.79 0.09
N ASP A 372 16.03 0.75 -0.45
CA ASP A 372 16.61 0.81 -1.79
C ASP A 372 15.52 0.95 -2.87
N ILE A 373 14.35 0.31 -2.68
CA ILE A 373 13.17 0.51 -3.54
C ILE A 373 12.74 1.98 -3.47
N VAL A 374 12.55 2.54 -2.27
CA VAL A 374 12.15 3.95 -2.10
C VAL A 374 13.16 4.90 -2.74
N ALA A 375 14.46 4.66 -2.55
CA ALA A 375 15.52 5.48 -3.14
C ALA A 375 15.56 5.35 -4.67
N THR A 376 15.39 4.15 -5.21
CA THR A 376 15.36 3.94 -6.67
C THR A 376 14.17 4.66 -7.30
N MET A 377 12.99 4.55 -6.69
CA MET A 377 11.76 5.18 -7.19
C MET A 377 11.73 6.69 -6.97
N SER A 378 12.45 7.20 -5.97
CA SER A 378 12.57 8.65 -5.75
C SER A 378 13.42 9.34 -6.81
N GLY A 379 14.36 8.61 -7.40
CA GLY A 379 15.25 9.12 -8.44
C GLY A 379 14.76 8.92 -9.87
N ASN A 380 13.76 8.09 -10.13
CA ASN A 380 13.36 7.71 -11.50
C ASN A 380 11.85 7.84 -11.69
N PHE A 381 11.38 8.94 -12.29
CA PHE A 381 9.95 9.18 -12.49
C PHE A 381 9.67 10.20 -13.60
N TYR A 382 8.47 10.14 -14.16
CA TYR A 382 7.96 11.13 -15.10
C TYR A 382 7.20 12.24 -14.39
N VAL A 383 7.29 13.46 -14.90
CA VAL A 383 6.43 14.59 -14.56
C VAL A 383 5.55 14.88 -15.77
N LEU A 384 4.25 14.69 -15.65
CA LEU A 384 3.24 14.86 -16.69
C LEU A 384 2.44 16.13 -16.39
N GLY A 385 2.52 17.15 -17.23
CA GLY A 385 1.71 18.36 -17.09
C GLY A 385 0.43 18.30 -17.91
N TYR A 386 -0.70 18.68 -17.32
CA TYR A 386 -1.94 18.94 -18.06
C TYR A 386 -2.64 20.18 -17.49
N SER A 387 -3.46 20.86 -18.30
CA SER A 387 -4.33 21.93 -17.80
C SER A 387 -5.74 21.36 -17.59
N PRO A 388 -6.30 21.42 -16.37
CA PRO A 388 -7.63 20.89 -16.12
C PRO A 388 -8.70 21.77 -16.74
N GLU A 389 -9.77 21.14 -17.23
CA GLU A 389 -10.94 21.85 -17.78
C GLU A 389 -11.75 22.58 -16.70
N LYS A 390 -11.84 22.01 -15.49
CA LYS A 390 -12.62 22.58 -14.38
C LYS A 390 -11.83 23.68 -13.66
N PRO A 391 -12.48 24.78 -13.22
CA PRO A 391 -11.85 25.90 -12.51
C PRO A 391 -11.31 25.50 -11.13
N MET A 392 -10.20 26.10 -10.68
CA MET A 392 -9.60 25.81 -9.38
C MET A 392 -10.50 26.28 -8.21
N ASP A 393 -11.39 25.41 -7.78
CA ASP A 393 -12.49 25.65 -6.82
C ASP A 393 -12.18 25.14 -5.40
N GLY A 394 -10.97 24.64 -5.17
CA GLY A 394 -10.57 24.02 -3.90
C GLY A 394 -11.15 22.63 -3.65
N SER A 395 -11.86 22.04 -4.62
CA SER A 395 -12.37 20.67 -4.49
C SER A 395 -11.25 19.64 -4.70
N TYR A 396 -11.38 18.48 -4.06
CA TYR A 396 -10.54 17.32 -4.36
C TYR A 396 -10.98 16.70 -5.69
N ARG A 397 -10.02 16.43 -6.56
CA ARG A 397 -10.23 15.78 -7.87
C ARG A 397 -9.45 14.50 -7.95
N LYS A 398 -10.11 13.44 -8.43
CA LYS A 398 -9.48 12.13 -8.61
C LYS A 398 -8.67 12.13 -9.89
N ILE A 399 -7.46 11.61 -9.83
CA ILE A 399 -6.59 11.38 -10.99
C ILE A 399 -6.35 9.87 -11.14
N ASP A 400 -6.49 9.38 -12.37
CA ASP A 400 -6.03 8.05 -12.79
C ASP A 400 -4.98 8.23 -13.90
N VAL A 401 -3.81 7.63 -13.72
CA VAL A 401 -2.72 7.67 -14.71
C VAL A 401 -2.55 6.26 -15.25
N LYS A 402 -2.58 6.14 -16.57
CA LYS A 402 -2.41 4.88 -17.29
C LYS A 402 -1.25 4.98 -18.25
N VAL A 403 -0.65 3.83 -18.53
CA VAL A 403 0.34 3.66 -19.60
C VAL A 403 -0.24 2.73 -20.66
N THR A 404 -0.09 3.10 -21.94
CA THR A 404 -0.63 2.32 -23.06
C THR A 404 0.28 1.14 -23.42
N ARG A 405 1.57 1.22 -23.09
CA ARG A 405 2.54 0.14 -23.34
C ARG A 405 2.24 -1.08 -22.46
N PRO A 406 2.04 -2.28 -23.04
CA PRO A 406 1.64 -3.46 -22.29
C PRO A 406 2.75 -3.97 -21.37
N GLY A 407 2.36 -4.58 -20.24
CA GLY A 407 3.30 -5.17 -19.28
C GLY A 407 3.98 -4.17 -18.35
N LEU A 408 3.61 -2.89 -18.41
CA LEU A 408 4.09 -1.86 -17.50
C LEU A 408 3.09 -1.59 -16.38
N THR A 409 3.60 -1.27 -15.19
CA THR A 409 2.79 -0.81 -14.06
C THR A 409 3.16 0.63 -13.74
N VAL A 410 2.15 1.50 -13.66
CA VAL A 410 2.30 2.91 -13.31
C VAL A 410 1.85 3.15 -11.87
N ARG A 411 2.60 3.99 -11.17
CA ARG A 411 2.31 4.47 -9.81
C ARG A 411 2.32 5.99 -9.81
N ALA A 412 1.18 6.57 -9.47
CA ALA A 412 0.98 8.01 -9.36
C ALA A 412 0.01 8.30 -8.22
N ARG A 413 -0.01 9.55 -7.76
CA ARG A 413 -1.01 10.01 -6.78
C ARG A 413 -2.43 9.85 -7.33
N ARG A 414 -3.39 9.54 -6.46
CA ARG A 414 -4.80 9.28 -6.82
C ARG A 414 -5.66 10.54 -6.97
N GLY A 415 -5.12 11.72 -6.66
CA GLY A 415 -5.85 12.98 -6.82
C GLY A 415 -5.08 14.20 -6.33
N TYR A 416 -5.74 15.34 -6.36
CA TYR A 416 -5.22 16.62 -5.89
C TYR A 416 -6.35 17.56 -5.47
N VAL A 417 -6.03 18.56 -4.65
CA VAL A 417 -6.99 19.63 -4.32
C VAL A 417 -6.79 20.78 -5.31
N ALA A 418 -7.84 21.15 -6.04
CA ALA A 418 -7.83 22.15 -7.09
C ALA A 418 -7.77 23.58 -6.55
N THR A 419 -6.71 23.91 -5.82
CA THR A 419 -6.45 25.26 -5.31
C THR A 419 -5.57 26.03 -6.29
N SER A 420 -5.83 27.33 -6.43
CA SER A 420 -4.95 28.25 -7.17
C SER A 420 -3.63 28.40 -6.41
N THR A 421 -2.65 27.54 -6.69
CA THR A 421 -1.27 27.74 -6.24
C THR A 421 -0.40 27.95 -7.49
N PRO A 422 0.31 29.08 -7.62
CA PRO A 422 1.16 29.33 -8.78
C PRO A 422 2.44 28.51 -8.64
N VAL A 423 2.47 27.33 -9.24
CA VAL A 423 3.74 26.70 -9.63
C VAL A 423 3.57 26.26 -11.07
N ALA A 424 3.97 27.14 -11.98
CA ALA A 424 4.30 26.71 -13.33
C ALA A 424 5.36 25.59 -13.22
N PRO A 425 5.33 24.56 -14.08
CA PRO A 425 6.46 23.65 -14.21
C PRO A 425 7.65 24.44 -14.76
N SER A 426 8.41 25.09 -13.87
CA SER A 426 9.68 25.67 -14.24
C SER A 426 10.69 24.53 -14.29
N THR A 427 11.38 24.43 -15.42
CA THR A 427 12.65 23.72 -15.55
C THR A 427 13.51 24.02 -14.32
N PRO A 428 14.04 23.01 -13.60
CA PRO A 428 14.88 23.29 -12.44
C PRO A 428 16.10 24.06 -12.90
N ALA A 429 16.18 25.35 -12.56
CA ALA A 429 17.41 26.08 -12.68
C ALA A 429 18.44 25.43 -11.72
N PRO A 430 19.74 25.39 -12.07
CA PRO A 430 20.77 24.96 -11.13
C PRO A 430 20.80 25.98 -9.98
N GLY A 431 20.15 25.64 -8.86
CA GLY A 431 20.11 26.49 -7.67
C GLY A 431 21.43 26.42 -6.89
N PRO A 432 21.84 27.51 -6.22
CA PRO A 432 23.03 27.51 -5.37
C PRO A 432 22.81 26.62 -4.13
N ALA A 433 23.93 26.18 -3.52
CA ALA A 433 23.93 25.34 -2.33
C ALA A 433 23.15 26.01 -1.15
N PRO A 434 22.30 25.29 -0.41
CA PRO A 434 21.61 25.87 0.75
C PRO A 434 22.58 25.97 1.93
N ALA A 435 22.82 27.19 2.39
CA ALA A 435 23.49 27.48 3.65
C ALA A 435 22.57 27.19 4.86
N ASP A 436 23.20 26.86 5.99
CA ASP A 436 22.61 26.58 7.30
C ASP A 436 21.45 27.50 7.67
N LEU A 437 20.24 26.94 7.85
CA LEU A 437 19.11 27.66 8.42
C LEU A 437 18.39 26.81 9.50
N PRO A 438 18.31 27.29 10.75
CA PRO A 438 17.76 26.52 11.87
C PRO A 438 16.22 26.42 11.82
N ILE A 439 15.70 25.27 12.25
CA ILE A 439 14.26 25.04 12.45
C ILE A 439 13.91 25.41 13.90
N SER A 440 13.05 26.41 14.10
CA SER A 440 12.52 26.77 15.42
C SER A 440 11.46 25.76 15.86
N ASN A 441 11.67 25.11 17.01
CA ASN A 441 10.78 24.11 17.59
C ASN A 441 10.01 24.75 18.78
N PRO A 442 8.67 24.81 18.80
CA PRO A 442 7.95 25.14 20.04
C PRO A 442 7.90 23.88 20.92
N ALA A 443 8.59 23.94 22.07
CA ALA A 443 8.67 22.84 23.03
C ALA A 443 7.28 22.47 23.61
N ILE A 444 6.97 21.17 23.65
CA ILE A 444 5.84 20.61 24.38
C ILE A 444 6.36 20.06 25.72
N PRO A 445 5.77 20.37 26.88
CA PRO A 445 6.26 19.90 28.18
C PRO A 445 5.92 18.42 28.43
N ILE A 446 6.87 17.65 28.98
CA ILE A 446 6.69 16.26 29.43
C ILE A 446 6.98 16.19 30.95
N PRO A 447 6.12 15.58 31.78
CA PRO A 447 6.42 15.35 33.20
C PRO A 447 7.28 14.08 33.40
N GLU A 448 8.24 14.19 34.33
CA GLU A 448 9.24 13.19 34.69
C GLU A 448 8.65 12.12 35.65
N ILE A 449 8.82 10.82 35.34
CA ILE A 449 8.38 9.72 36.22
C ILE A 449 9.55 8.79 36.54
N VAL A 450 9.61 8.46 37.82
CA VAL A 450 10.64 7.75 38.59
C VAL A 450 10.66 6.24 38.29
N ASN A 451 11.87 5.67 38.16
CA ASN A 451 12.11 4.23 37.97
C ASN A 451 11.80 3.39 39.23
N PRO A 452 11.31 2.14 39.05
CA PRO A 452 11.79 1.06 39.89
C PRO A 452 12.28 -0.19 39.14
N THR A 453 13.22 -0.81 39.82
CA THR A 453 14.06 -2.00 39.63
C THR A 453 13.45 -3.21 38.89
N ILE A 454 14.26 -3.78 37.98
CA ILE A 454 14.01 -4.97 37.17
C ILE A 454 14.17 -6.26 38.01
N LEU A 455 13.19 -7.16 37.95
CA LEU A 455 13.35 -8.58 38.27
C LEU A 455 13.32 -9.40 36.98
N ASN A 456 14.40 -10.14 36.77
CA ASN A 456 14.71 -10.89 35.56
C ASN A 456 14.11 -12.31 35.68
N SER A 457 13.32 -12.78 34.70
CA SER A 457 12.99 -14.22 34.59
C SER A 457 12.77 -14.68 33.14
N GLY A 458 13.67 -15.60 32.72
CA GLY A 458 13.54 -16.72 31.77
C GLY A 458 12.63 -16.63 30.56
N ALA A 459 13.24 -16.58 29.36
CA ALA A 459 12.62 -16.93 28.09
C ALA A 459 12.36 -18.44 28.00
N GLY A 460 11.13 -18.83 27.67
CA GLY A 460 10.78 -20.20 27.25
C GLY A 460 10.55 -20.26 25.73
N ASP A 461 11.00 -21.34 25.09
CA ASP A 461 10.89 -21.58 23.65
C ASP A 461 9.43 -21.74 23.18
N PRO A 462 9.11 -21.37 21.91
CA PRO A 462 7.76 -21.47 21.36
C PRO A 462 7.38 -22.93 20.99
N PRO A 463 6.09 -23.30 21.08
CA PRO A 463 5.62 -24.66 20.80
C PRO A 463 5.57 -24.98 19.30
N THR A 464 5.83 -26.25 18.97
CA THR A 464 5.77 -26.82 17.62
C THR A 464 4.35 -27.19 17.20
N VAL A 465 4.01 -26.94 15.92
CA VAL A 465 2.71 -27.25 15.32
C VAL A 465 2.74 -28.69 14.79
N ALA A 466 2.19 -29.63 15.54
CA ALA A 466 1.87 -30.98 15.09
C ALA A 466 0.35 -31.16 15.26
N ASP A 467 -0.34 -31.61 14.19
CA ASP A 467 -1.67 -32.29 14.19
C ASP A 467 -2.68 -31.89 13.09
N ALA A 468 -2.30 -31.11 12.06
CA ALA A 468 -3.14 -30.98 10.87
C ALA A 468 -2.78 -32.06 9.82
N THR A 469 -3.65 -33.06 9.62
CA THR A 469 -3.54 -33.97 8.46
C THR A 469 -3.69 -33.15 7.17
N PRO A 470 -2.68 -33.08 6.29
CA PRO A 470 -2.75 -32.23 5.10
C PRO A 470 -3.83 -32.72 4.14
N LYS A 471 -4.77 -31.85 3.77
CA LYS A 471 -5.84 -32.17 2.80
C LYS A 471 -5.40 -31.89 1.37
N VAL A 472 -5.79 -32.78 0.44
CA VAL A 472 -5.63 -32.60 -1.02
C VAL A 472 -6.35 -31.33 -1.48
N ARG A 473 -5.74 -30.54 -2.38
CA ARG A 473 -6.37 -29.33 -2.90
C ARG A 473 -7.56 -29.64 -3.81
N PRO A 474 -8.67 -28.88 -3.71
CA PRO A 474 -9.77 -28.96 -4.68
C PRO A 474 -9.30 -28.78 -6.12
N ASN A 475 -9.96 -29.45 -7.07
CA ASN A 475 -9.70 -29.34 -8.52
C ASN A 475 -8.28 -29.71 -9.01
N SER A 476 -7.39 -30.16 -8.12
CA SER A 476 -6.00 -30.53 -8.45
C SER A 476 -5.89 -31.54 -9.59
N GLY A 477 -6.75 -32.57 -9.62
CA GLY A 477 -6.78 -33.55 -10.72
C GLY A 477 -7.20 -32.95 -12.06
N ARG A 478 -8.26 -32.14 -12.09
CA ARG A 478 -8.71 -31.45 -13.31
C ARG A 478 -7.60 -30.54 -13.86
N ASN A 479 -6.87 -29.87 -12.98
CA ASN A 479 -5.79 -28.96 -13.32
C ASN A 479 -4.56 -29.70 -13.85
N VAL A 480 -4.20 -30.85 -13.26
CA VAL A 480 -3.15 -31.73 -13.78
C VAL A 480 -3.51 -32.29 -15.15
N ASP A 481 -4.77 -32.69 -15.36
CA ASP A 481 -5.25 -33.14 -16.67
C ASP A 481 -5.17 -32.03 -17.72
N ALA A 482 -5.52 -30.80 -17.35
CA ALA A 482 -5.41 -29.63 -18.23
C ALA A 482 -3.96 -29.36 -18.63
N LEU A 483 -3.04 -29.34 -17.66
CA LEU A 483 -1.61 -29.15 -17.92
C LEU A 483 -1.01 -30.28 -18.78
N THR A 484 -1.47 -31.51 -18.58
CA THR A 484 -1.04 -32.67 -19.39
C THR A 484 -1.45 -32.50 -20.85
N LYS A 485 -2.64 -31.94 -21.12
CA LYS A 485 -3.11 -31.65 -22.48
C LYS A 485 -2.35 -30.50 -23.14
N ILE A 486 -1.99 -29.48 -22.39
CA ILE A 486 -1.27 -28.30 -22.90
C ILE A 486 0.20 -28.63 -23.19
N ALA A 487 0.84 -29.43 -22.33
CA ALA A 487 2.25 -29.78 -22.42
C ALA A 487 2.47 -31.29 -22.20
N PRO A 488 2.15 -32.13 -23.21
CA PRO A 488 2.26 -33.58 -23.10
C PRO A 488 3.71 -34.01 -22.82
N SER A 489 3.88 -35.06 -22.01
CA SER A 489 5.19 -35.60 -21.68
C SER A 489 5.84 -36.34 -22.84
N GLY A 490 7.17 -36.25 -22.93
CA GLY A 490 7.96 -37.05 -23.87
C GLY A 490 8.19 -38.46 -23.33
N GLY A 491 7.28 -39.39 -23.63
CA GLY A 491 7.47 -40.84 -23.48
C GLY A 491 7.68 -41.39 -22.05
N ALA A 492 7.84 -42.72 -21.96
CA ALA A 492 7.99 -43.47 -20.71
C ALA A 492 9.41 -43.36 -20.13
N SER A 493 9.80 -42.18 -19.66
CA SER A 493 11.06 -41.97 -18.94
C SER A 493 10.97 -42.39 -17.47
N GLU A 494 12.12 -42.63 -16.83
CA GLU A 494 12.17 -42.91 -15.39
C GLU A 494 11.62 -41.74 -14.55
N ALA A 495 11.91 -40.50 -14.98
CA ALA A 495 11.32 -39.30 -14.41
C ALA A 495 9.78 -39.30 -14.51
N GLN A 496 9.20 -39.80 -15.61
CA GLN A 496 7.75 -39.88 -15.79
C GLN A 496 7.11 -40.95 -14.91
N LYS A 497 7.77 -42.09 -14.70
CA LYS A 497 7.30 -43.13 -13.75
C LYS A 497 7.26 -42.59 -12.33
N LEU A 498 8.33 -41.91 -11.90
CA LEU A 498 8.39 -41.23 -10.60
C LEU A 498 7.30 -40.16 -10.47
N ALA A 499 7.09 -39.36 -11.51
CA ALA A 499 6.05 -38.34 -11.51
C ALA A 499 4.64 -38.95 -11.31
N ASN A 500 4.33 -40.03 -12.01
CA ASN A 500 3.05 -40.73 -11.87
C ASN A 500 2.87 -41.35 -10.48
N ALA A 501 3.92 -41.96 -9.93
CA ALA A 501 3.90 -42.51 -8.56
C ALA A 501 3.69 -41.41 -7.51
N GLY A 502 4.34 -40.26 -7.68
CA GLY A 502 4.17 -39.11 -6.80
C GLY A 502 2.77 -38.49 -6.88
N TRP A 503 2.17 -38.46 -8.06
CA TRP A 503 0.78 -38.02 -8.24
C TRP A 503 -0.24 -38.97 -7.62
N ASP A 504 -0.03 -40.28 -7.73
CA ASP A 504 -0.86 -41.30 -7.09
C ASP A 504 -0.82 -41.17 -5.56
N ALA A 505 0.38 -40.97 -4.99
CA ALA A 505 0.54 -40.67 -3.56
C ALA A 505 -0.21 -39.39 -3.15
N TYR A 506 -0.08 -38.31 -3.93
CA TYR A 506 -0.78 -37.04 -3.66
C TYR A 506 -2.31 -37.23 -3.68
N SER A 507 -2.82 -37.95 -4.68
CA SER A 507 -4.25 -38.21 -4.85
C SER A 507 -4.85 -39.04 -3.72
N LYS A 508 -4.03 -39.83 -3.04
CA LYS A 508 -4.39 -40.61 -1.83
C LYS A 508 -4.23 -39.84 -0.53
N GLY A 509 -3.77 -38.58 -0.58
CA GLY A 509 -3.50 -37.74 0.59
C GLY A 509 -2.14 -37.97 1.25
N ASP A 510 -1.30 -38.86 0.71
CA ASP A 510 0.08 -39.04 1.18
C ASP A 510 0.99 -37.96 0.57
N VAL A 511 0.85 -36.74 1.11
CA VAL A 511 1.57 -35.55 0.60
C VAL A 511 3.07 -35.59 0.88
N VAL A 512 3.51 -36.38 1.87
CA VAL A 512 4.93 -36.52 2.22
C VAL A 512 5.62 -37.39 1.18
N THR A 513 5.08 -38.58 0.91
CA THR A 513 5.58 -39.47 -0.14
C THR A 513 5.47 -38.82 -1.51
N ALA A 514 4.36 -38.11 -1.77
CA ALA A 514 4.19 -37.34 -2.99
C ALA A 514 5.33 -36.33 -3.20
N ARG A 515 5.61 -35.49 -2.19
CA ARG A 515 6.68 -34.49 -2.23
C ARG A 515 8.03 -35.14 -2.56
N GLU A 516 8.40 -36.17 -1.82
CA GLU A 516 9.69 -36.84 -2.00
C GLU A 516 9.82 -37.47 -3.40
N THR A 517 8.75 -38.12 -3.87
CA THR A 517 8.74 -38.81 -5.16
C THR A 517 8.71 -37.84 -6.34
N LEU A 518 7.93 -36.76 -6.24
CA LEU A 518 7.86 -35.70 -7.25
C LEU A 518 9.18 -34.91 -7.33
N ASN A 519 9.83 -34.65 -6.19
CA ASN A 519 11.13 -33.99 -6.18
C ASN A 519 12.21 -34.87 -6.86
N LYS A 520 12.20 -36.18 -6.58
CA LYS A 520 13.04 -37.15 -7.31
C LYS A 520 12.75 -37.16 -8.82
N ALA A 521 11.48 -37.07 -9.22
CA ALA A 521 11.09 -37.01 -10.63
C ALA A 521 11.72 -35.79 -11.32
N VAL A 522 11.63 -34.60 -10.71
CA VAL A 522 12.20 -33.35 -11.23
C VAL A 522 13.74 -33.40 -11.28
N ALA A 523 14.38 -34.08 -10.32
CA ALA A 523 15.84 -34.25 -10.29
C ALA A 523 16.38 -35.26 -11.32
N THR A 524 15.56 -36.24 -11.72
CA THR A 524 15.97 -37.35 -12.62
C THR A 524 16.06 -36.91 -14.08
N GLY A 525 15.31 -35.88 -14.48
CA GLY A 525 15.37 -35.34 -15.84
C GLY A 525 14.25 -34.35 -16.16
N PRO A 526 14.16 -33.89 -17.41
CA PRO A 526 13.10 -32.98 -17.84
C PRO A 526 11.71 -33.58 -17.60
N THR A 527 10.85 -32.86 -16.91
CA THR A 527 9.48 -33.26 -16.59
C THR A 527 8.44 -32.33 -17.25
N SER A 528 7.22 -32.83 -17.43
CA SER A 528 6.09 -31.99 -17.86
C SER A 528 5.74 -30.95 -16.78
N PRO A 529 5.22 -29.74 -17.13
CA PRO A 529 4.85 -28.72 -16.16
C PRO A 529 3.88 -29.19 -15.07
N TRP A 530 3.02 -30.17 -15.35
CA TRP A 530 2.11 -30.72 -14.33
C TRP A 530 2.86 -31.33 -13.15
N VAL A 531 4.08 -31.84 -13.35
CA VAL A 531 4.90 -32.43 -12.28
C VAL A 531 5.35 -31.36 -11.30
N SER A 532 5.81 -30.21 -11.79
CA SER A 532 6.14 -29.06 -10.94
C SER A 532 4.88 -28.47 -10.28
N TYR A 533 3.73 -28.54 -10.95
CA TYR A 533 2.45 -28.12 -10.37
C TYR A 533 2.05 -29.01 -9.17
N ALA A 534 2.10 -30.33 -9.34
CA ALA A 534 1.84 -31.31 -8.30
C ALA A 534 2.87 -31.26 -7.16
N LEU A 535 4.15 -31.02 -7.48
CA LEU A 535 5.20 -30.82 -6.49
C LEU A 535 4.88 -29.61 -5.62
N GLY A 536 4.48 -28.49 -6.24
CA GLY A 536 4.10 -27.29 -5.49
C GLY A 536 2.97 -27.54 -4.51
N PHE A 537 1.96 -28.34 -4.87
CA PHE A 537 0.91 -28.74 -3.92
C PHE A 537 1.45 -29.55 -2.74
N SER A 538 2.37 -30.48 -2.99
CA SER A 538 2.95 -31.35 -1.96
C SER A 538 3.88 -30.57 -1.02
N GLU A 539 4.67 -29.64 -1.57
CA GLU A 539 5.48 -28.69 -0.79
C GLU A 539 4.60 -27.77 0.07
N TYR A 540 3.53 -27.22 -0.51
CA TYR A 540 2.57 -26.39 0.22
C TYR A 540 1.93 -27.15 1.38
N ALA A 541 1.42 -28.36 1.12
CA ALA A 541 0.73 -29.19 2.11
C ALA A 541 1.64 -29.61 3.27
N THR A 542 2.95 -29.61 3.07
CA THR A 542 3.96 -29.93 4.09
C THR A 542 4.60 -28.67 4.71
N GLY A 543 4.07 -27.48 4.44
CA GLY A 543 4.52 -26.20 5.00
C GLY A 543 5.76 -25.59 4.33
N HIS A 544 6.26 -26.17 3.24
CA HIS A 544 7.43 -25.70 2.49
C HIS A 544 7.04 -24.67 1.43
N TYR A 545 6.42 -23.57 1.85
CA TYR A 545 5.80 -22.60 0.93
C TYR A 545 6.76 -21.94 -0.08
N GLU A 546 8.03 -21.73 0.27
CA GLU A 546 9.05 -21.22 -0.66
C GLU A 546 9.39 -22.22 -1.76
N ALA A 547 9.46 -23.50 -1.41
CA ALA A 547 9.65 -24.57 -2.39
C ALA A 547 8.42 -24.69 -3.29
N ALA A 548 7.21 -24.52 -2.72
CA ALA A 548 5.97 -24.46 -3.49
C ALA A 548 5.97 -23.30 -4.49
N LEU A 549 6.36 -22.09 -4.06
CA LEU A 549 6.50 -20.93 -4.96
C LEU A 549 7.47 -21.22 -6.11
N LYS A 550 8.63 -21.80 -5.83
CA LYS A 550 9.62 -22.15 -6.87
C LYS A 550 9.05 -23.17 -7.87
N ALA A 551 8.34 -24.18 -7.38
CA ALA A 551 7.73 -25.20 -8.21
C ALA A 551 6.62 -24.61 -9.11
N TRP A 552 5.74 -23.77 -8.55
CA TRP A 552 4.69 -23.10 -9.31
C TRP A 552 5.19 -22.00 -10.23
N ASP A 553 6.27 -21.31 -9.89
CA ASP A 553 6.90 -20.33 -10.77
C ASP A 553 7.43 -20.99 -12.05
N THR A 554 7.95 -22.22 -11.93
CA THR A 554 8.34 -23.03 -13.08
C THR A 554 7.16 -23.26 -14.03
N VAL A 555 5.95 -23.52 -13.49
CA VAL A 555 4.72 -23.67 -14.29
C VAL A 555 4.31 -22.34 -14.90
N ARG A 556 4.31 -21.26 -14.12
CA ARG A 556 3.98 -19.90 -14.58
C ARG A 556 4.86 -19.45 -15.76
N VAL A 557 6.15 -19.80 -15.73
CA VAL A 557 7.10 -19.47 -16.80
C VAL A 557 6.90 -20.36 -18.03
N ARG A 558 6.66 -21.67 -17.83
CA ARG A 558 6.54 -22.64 -18.93
C ARG A 558 5.17 -22.65 -19.61
N VAL A 559 4.12 -22.34 -18.87
CA VAL A 559 2.72 -22.38 -19.30
C VAL A 559 2.01 -21.13 -18.77
N PRO A 560 2.38 -19.94 -19.26
CA PRO A 560 1.89 -18.69 -18.69
C PRO A 560 0.36 -18.59 -18.76
N GLU A 561 -0.32 -19.15 -19.75
CA GLU A 561 -1.77 -19.13 -19.90
C GLU A 561 -2.53 -20.00 -18.89
N PHE A 562 -1.83 -20.82 -18.10
CA PHE A 562 -2.45 -21.66 -17.09
C PHE A 562 -2.81 -20.85 -15.83
N MET A 563 -3.95 -20.15 -15.88
CA MET A 563 -4.42 -19.26 -14.81
C MET A 563 -4.40 -19.85 -13.38
N PRO A 564 -4.77 -21.13 -13.12
CA PRO A 564 -4.84 -21.65 -11.76
C PRO A 564 -3.53 -21.48 -10.96
N VAL A 565 -2.37 -21.57 -11.61
CA VAL A 565 -1.09 -21.45 -10.90
C VAL A 565 -0.84 -20.07 -10.31
N TYR A 566 -1.46 -19.02 -10.85
CA TYR A 566 -1.34 -17.67 -10.29
C TYR A 566 -2.07 -17.55 -8.96
N PHE A 567 -3.17 -18.28 -8.78
CA PHE A 567 -3.88 -18.34 -7.50
C PHE A 567 -3.10 -19.14 -6.47
N ASP A 568 -2.49 -20.26 -6.89
CA ASP A 568 -1.62 -21.04 -6.01
C ASP A 568 -0.38 -20.23 -5.56
N ILE A 569 0.24 -19.48 -6.48
CA ILE A 569 1.32 -18.53 -6.13
C ILE A 569 0.83 -17.45 -5.18
N ALA A 570 -0.34 -16.86 -5.42
CA ALA A 570 -0.91 -15.86 -4.52
C ALA A 570 -1.14 -16.45 -3.12
N ASP A 571 -1.66 -17.67 -3.03
CA ASP A 571 -1.90 -18.37 -1.78
C ASP A 571 -0.61 -18.69 -1.03
N ALA A 572 0.41 -19.28 -1.67
CA ALA A 572 1.70 -19.49 -1.02
C ALA A 572 2.34 -18.19 -0.54
N ASN A 573 2.16 -17.09 -1.28
CA ASN A 573 2.57 -15.78 -0.79
C ASN A 573 1.78 -15.39 0.46
N LEU A 574 0.46 -15.62 0.52
CA LEU A 574 -0.34 -15.37 1.72
C LEU A 574 0.10 -16.24 2.91
N SER A 575 0.38 -17.54 2.71
CA SER A 575 0.88 -18.43 3.77
C SER A 575 2.27 -18.02 4.29
N LEU A 576 3.06 -17.35 3.45
CA LEU A 576 4.34 -16.73 3.80
C LEU A 576 4.17 -15.33 4.42
N GLY A 577 2.94 -14.82 4.57
CA GLY A 577 2.64 -13.47 5.03
C GLY A 577 2.90 -12.39 3.96
N ARG A 578 3.24 -12.74 2.72
CA ARG A 578 3.56 -11.82 1.61
C ARG A 578 2.30 -11.28 0.92
N SER A 579 1.41 -10.63 1.67
CA SER A 579 0.13 -10.08 1.16
C SER A 579 0.30 -9.06 0.02
N ALA A 580 1.40 -8.29 0.01
CA ALA A 580 1.71 -7.37 -1.08
C ALA A 580 2.05 -8.12 -2.39
N ASP A 581 2.81 -9.20 -2.30
CA ASP A 581 3.20 -10.01 -3.46
C ASP A 581 1.98 -10.79 -3.99
N ALA A 582 1.15 -11.33 -3.09
CA ALA A 582 -0.13 -11.93 -3.45
C ALA A 582 -1.04 -10.94 -4.17
N LEU A 583 -1.16 -9.70 -3.68
CA LEU A 583 -1.94 -8.65 -4.35
C LEU A 583 -1.35 -8.27 -5.71
N ALA A 584 -0.02 -8.18 -5.82
CA ALA A 584 0.64 -7.89 -7.08
C ALA A 584 0.36 -8.97 -8.12
N ILE A 585 0.46 -10.24 -7.71
CA ILE A 585 0.12 -11.40 -8.55
C ILE A 585 -1.34 -11.35 -8.97
N LEU A 586 -2.29 -11.17 -8.04
CA LEU A 586 -3.72 -11.14 -8.36
C LEU A 586 -4.12 -9.92 -9.20
N ARG A 587 -3.48 -8.76 -9.02
CA ARG A 587 -3.67 -7.61 -9.92
C ARG A 587 -3.17 -7.93 -11.32
N ASP A 588 -2.06 -8.65 -11.45
CA ASP A 588 -1.57 -9.09 -12.75
C ASP A 588 -2.49 -10.11 -13.42
N THR A 589 -2.95 -11.10 -12.66
CA THR A 589 -3.96 -12.08 -13.08
C THR A 589 -5.23 -11.38 -13.57
N ALA A 590 -5.78 -10.45 -12.77
CA ALA A 590 -6.98 -9.71 -13.13
C ALA A 590 -6.79 -8.79 -14.35
N ARG A 591 -5.57 -8.31 -14.63
CA ARG A 591 -5.28 -7.58 -15.88
C ARG A 591 -5.21 -8.49 -17.09
N ARG A 592 -4.68 -9.70 -16.91
CA ARG A 592 -4.53 -10.68 -17.98
C ARG A 592 -5.86 -11.34 -18.36
N TRP A 593 -6.71 -11.56 -17.36
CA TRP A 593 -8.05 -12.11 -17.52
C TRP A 593 -9.10 -11.11 -17.00
N PRO A 594 -9.26 -9.95 -17.68
CA PRO A 594 -10.10 -8.84 -17.21
C PRO A 594 -11.59 -9.18 -17.13
N LEU A 595 -12.01 -10.21 -17.86
CA LEU A 595 -13.39 -10.68 -17.87
C LEU A 595 -13.57 -12.01 -17.13
N GLU A 596 -12.55 -12.57 -16.48
CA GLU A 596 -12.72 -13.83 -15.76
C GLU A 596 -13.17 -13.66 -14.31
N PRO A 597 -14.36 -14.20 -13.93
CA PRO A 597 -14.89 -14.11 -12.59
C PRO A 597 -13.91 -14.59 -11.53
N GLU A 598 -13.26 -15.72 -11.75
CA GLU A 598 -12.31 -16.31 -10.81
C GLU A 598 -11.13 -15.36 -10.52
N ALA A 599 -10.59 -14.70 -11.54
CA ALA A 599 -9.50 -13.74 -11.39
C ALA A 599 -9.93 -12.47 -10.65
N GLN A 600 -11.09 -11.91 -11.00
CA GLN A 600 -11.63 -10.72 -10.33
C GLN A 600 -12.05 -11.04 -8.89
N ASN A 601 -12.61 -12.23 -8.65
CA ASN A 601 -13.04 -12.68 -7.33
C ASN A 601 -11.86 -12.86 -6.37
N ALA A 602 -10.77 -13.47 -6.85
CA ALA A 602 -9.54 -13.60 -6.06
C ALA A 602 -8.99 -12.21 -5.65
N LEU A 603 -8.88 -11.29 -6.61
CA LEU A 603 -8.41 -9.92 -6.36
C LEU A 603 -9.33 -9.17 -5.39
N GLY A 604 -10.64 -9.14 -5.66
CA GLY A 604 -11.62 -8.44 -4.86
C GLY A 604 -11.68 -8.97 -3.42
N THR A 605 -11.59 -10.28 -3.23
CA THR A 605 -11.58 -10.90 -1.89
C THR A 605 -10.34 -10.51 -1.09
N LEU A 606 -9.17 -10.47 -1.73
CA LEU A 606 -7.95 -10.00 -1.06
C LEU A 606 -8.04 -8.51 -0.70
N LEU A 607 -8.64 -7.69 -1.58
CA LEU A 607 -8.88 -6.27 -1.30
C LEU A 607 -9.84 -6.06 -0.12
N VAL A 608 -10.92 -6.84 -0.05
CA VAL A 608 -11.84 -6.86 1.10
C VAL A 608 -11.07 -7.18 2.38
N ARG A 609 -10.28 -8.26 2.42
CA ARG A 609 -9.50 -8.63 3.61
C ARG A 609 -8.50 -7.57 4.05
N ARG A 610 -8.00 -6.78 3.10
CA ARG A 610 -7.11 -5.64 3.35
C ARG A 610 -7.85 -4.37 3.79
N GLY A 611 -9.18 -4.40 3.90
CA GLY A 611 -9.99 -3.23 4.22
C GLY A 611 -10.15 -2.22 3.07
N ALA A 612 -9.61 -2.54 1.89
CA ALA A 612 -9.66 -1.70 0.70
C ALA A 612 -11.01 -1.85 -0.02
N PHE A 613 -12.10 -1.51 0.68
CA PHE A 613 -13.47 -1.75 0.20
C PHE A 613 -13.79 -1.01 -1.09
N ASP A 614 -13.29 0.21 -1.29
CA ASP A 614 -13.52 0.97 -2.52
C ASP A 614 -12.92 0.26 -3.73
N ASP A 615 -11.66 -0.20 -3.62
CA ASP A 615 -10.99 -0.96 -4.68
C ASP A 615 -11.71 -2.30 -4.92
N ALA A 616 -12.17 -2.97 -3.86
CA ALA A 616 -12.93 -4.21 -3.98
C ALA A 616 -14.28 -4.01 -4.67
N ILE A 617 -15.03 -2.97 -4.28
CA ILE A 617 -16.30 -2.59 -4.89
C ILE A 617 -16.10 -2.26 -6.36
N ASP A 618 -15.06 -1.53 -6.72
CA ASP A 618 -14.73 -1.21 -8.12
C ASP A 618 -14.46 -2.50 -8.94
N VAL A 619 -13.73 -3.47 -8.36
CA VAL A 619 -13.47 -4.77 -9.00
C VAL A 619 -14.76 -5.57 -9.18
N PHE A 620 -15.55 -5.73 -8.13
CA PHE A 620 -16.80 -6.49 -8.18
C PHE A 620 -17.87 -5.83 -9.05
N THR A 621 -17.93 -4.50 -9.09
CA THR A 621 -18.85 -3.75 -9.96
C THR A 621 -18.52 -3.98 -11.43
N LYS A 622 -17.23 -3.99 -11.80
CA LYS A 622 -16.80 -4.25 -13.19
C LYS A 622 -17.21 -5.64 -13.65
N ILE A 623 -16.97 -6.68 -12.83
CA ILE A 623 -17.29 -8.06 -13.23
C ILE A 623 -18.80 -8.30 -13.28
N THR A 624 -19.58 -7.80 -12.32
CA THR A 624 -21.05 -7.94 -12.33
C THR A 624 -21.70 -7.17 -13.47
N THR A 625 -21.10 -6.06 -13.91
CA THR A 625 -21.54 -5.33 -15.11
C THR A 625 -21.20 -6.11 -16.39
N ALA A 626 -20.00 -6.68 -16.47
CA ALA A 626 -19.54 -7.38 -17.68
C ALA A 626 -20.15 -8.80 -17.83
N LYS A 627 -20.42 -9.48 -16.71
CA LYS A 627 -21.01 -10.82 -16.63
C LYS A 627 -22.21 -10.80 -15.67
N PRO A 628 -23.39 -10.33 -16.12
CA PRO A 628 -24.59 -10.25 -15.26
C PRO A 628 -25.13 -11.58 -14.74
N ALA A 629 -24.65 -12.71 -15.26
CA ALA A 629 -24.98 -14.06 -14.81
C ALA A 629 -24.02 -14.61 -13.73
N ASP A 630 -22.94 -13.89 -13.41
CA ASP A 630 -21.99 -14.29 -12.36
C ASP A 630 -22.58 -14.04 -10.97
N SER A 631 -23.24 -15.05 -10.40
CA SER A 631 -23.87 -14.95 -9.09
C SER A 631 -22.83 -14.66 -8.00
N LEU A 632 -21.66 -15.30 -8.04
CA LEU A 632 -20.61 -15.10 -7.04
C LEU A 632 -20.09 -13.65 -7.02
N GLY A 633 -19.97 -13.01 -8.18
CA GLY A 633 -19.64 -11.59 -8.28
C GLY A 633 -20.63 -10.69 -7.53
N PHE A 634 -21.94 -10.97 -7.62
CA PHE A 634 -22.97 -10.23 -6.88
C PHE A 634 -22.93 -10.50 -5.37
N PHE A 635 -22.69 -11.75 -4.96
CA PHE A 635 -22.50 -12.07 -3.54
C PHE A 635 -21.34 -11.28 -2.94
N ASN A 636 -20.19 -11.28 -3.63
CA ASN A 636 -18.99 -10.59 -3.17
C ASN A 636 -19.14 -9.06 -3.21
N LEU A 637 -19.84 -8.50 -4.21
CA LEU A 637 -20.19 -7.08 -4.25
C LEU A 637 -21.06 -6.69 -3.05
N GLY A 638 -22.07 -7.50 -2.74
CA GLY A 638 -22.94 -7.32 -1.58
C GLY A 638 -22.14 -7.36 -0.27
N ARG A 639 -21.19 -8.29 -0.16
CA ARG A 639 -20.29 -8.41 0.98
C ARG A 639 -19.36 -7.21 1.13
N ALA A 640 -18.79 -6.70 0.03
CA ALA A 640 -17.92 -5.53 0.07
C ALA A 640 -18.66 -4.27 0.54
N TYR A 641 -19.87 -4.02 0.01
CA TYR A 641 -20.73 -2.92 0.50
C TYR A 641 -21.15 -3.13 1.96
N HIS A 642 -21.54 -4.34 2.35
CA HIS A 642 -21.93 -4.66 3.73
C HIS A 642 -20.78 -4.38 4.70
N LEU A 643 -19.57 -4.84 4.40
CA LEU A 643 -18.41 -4.62 5.27
C LEU A 643 -18.01 -3.13 5.34
N ARG A 644 -18.09 -2.40 4.22
CA ARG A 644 -17.88 -0.94 4.23
C ARG A 644 -18.94 -0.22 5.07
N TYR A 645 -20.20 -0.63 4.97
CA TYR A 645 -21.29 -0.14 5.84
C TYR A 645 -20.98 -0.40 7.32
N LEU A 646 -20.60 -1.63 7.69
CA LEU A 646 -20.25 -1.95 9.08
C LEU A 646 -19.05 -1.14 9.57
N ARG A 647 -18.02 -0.94 8.74
CA ARG A 647 -16.89 -0.07 9.07
C ARG A 647 -17.34 1.36 9.34
N LEU A 648 -18.16 1.92 8.45
CA LEU A 648 -18.72 3.28 8.62
C LEU A 648 -19.57 3.38 9.90
N GLN A 649 -20.33 2.35 10.24
CA GLN A 649 -21.12 2.29 11.48
C GLN A 649 -20.23 2.16 12.73
N GLN A 650 -19.18 1.34 12.67
CA GLN A 650 -18.22 1.19 13.78
C GLN A 650 -17.52 2.52 14.07
N ASN A 651 -17.17 3.31 13.06
CA ASN A 651 -16.48 4.59 13.20
C ASN A 651 -17.28 5.67 13.96
N ILE A 652 -18.58 5.48 14.20
CA ILE A 652 -19.47 6.52 14.75
C ILE A 652 -20.03 6.09 16.11
N ALA A 653 -19.11 5.89 17.06
CA ALA A 653 -19.44 5.73 18.47
C ALA A 653 -18.86 6.85 19.34
N ALA A 654 -18.92 8.12 18.92
CA ALA A 654 -19.04 9.28 19.82
C ALA A 654 -19.24 10.63 19.08
N SER A 655 -20.45 11.16 19.18
CA SER A 655 -20.82 12.59 19.15
C SER A 655 -20.64 13.42 17.85
N ARG A 656 -21.81 13.64 17.21
CA ARG A 656 -22.27 14.81 16.41
C ARG A 656 -22.51 14.51 14.94
N LEU A 657 -23.72 14.05 14.63
CA LEU A 657 -24.55 14.47 13.49
C LEU A 657 -25.94 13.85 13.67
N GLY A 658 -26.98 14.65 13.45
CA GLY A 658 -28.35 14.45 13.92
C GLY A 658 -29.17 13.37 13.21
N ASP A 659 -28.57 12.51 12.39
CA ASP A 659 -29.28 11.37 11.82
C ASP A 659 -28.31 10.21 11.50
N LYS A 660 -28.19 9.27 12.44
CA LYS A 660 -27.41 8.03 12.28
C LYS A 660 -27.93 7.17 11.11
N SER A 661 -29.19 7.36 10.69
CA SER A 661 -29.84 6.54 9.66
C SER A 661 -29.39 6.85 8.23
N ALA A 662 -28.65 7.94 8.00
CA ALA A 662 -28.23 8.36 6.67
C ALA A 662 -26.81 7.91 6.27
N ILE A 663 -25.92 7.65 7.23
CA ILE A 663 -24.50 7.37 6.95
C ILE A 663 -24.29 5.90 6.57
N GLY A 664 -23.71 5.68 5.40
CA GLY A 664 -23.58 4.33 4.83
C GLY A 664 -24.91 3.73 4.38
N GLU A 665 -26.02 4.50 4.42
CA GLU A 665 -27.34 4.04 3.98
C GLU A 665 -27.35 3.63 2.51
N GLU A 666 -26.58 4.34 1.68
CA GLU A 666 -26.36 3.97 0.29
C GLU A 666 -25.65 2.62 0.18
N ASP A 667 -24.66 2.34 1.02
CA ASP A 667 -23.95 1.06 1.06
C ASP A 667 -24.86 -0.06 1.56
N ARG A 668 -25.68 0.20 2.57
CA ARG A 668 -26.70 -0.75 3.05
C ARG A 668 -27.64 -1.14 1.92
N LYS A 669 -28.20 -0.16 1.19
CA LYS A 669 -29.09 -0.39 0.05
C LYS A 669 -28.40 -1.17 -1.07
N LYS A 670 -27.17 -0.80 -1.43
CA LYS A 670 -26.39 -1.48 -2.47
C LYS A 670 -26.01 -2.91 -2.06
N ALA A 671 -25.69 -3.14 -0.79
CA ALA A 671 -25.45 -4.47 -0.26
C ALA A 671 -26.69 -5.37 -0.41
N ILE A 672 -27.85 -4.89 0.05
CA ILE A 672 -29.12 -5.62 -0.07
C ILE A 672 -29.46 -5.90 -1.54
N ALA A 673 -29.31 -4.90 -2.43
CA ALA A 673 -29.58 -5.05 -3.85
C ALA A 673 -28.70 -6.14 -4.49
N ALA A 674 -27.40 -6.13 -4.18
CA ALA A 674 -26.46 -7.13 -4.69
C ALA A 674 -26.76 -8.53 -4.15
N TYR A 675 -27.09 -8.69 -2.86
CA TYR A 675 -27.52 -9.99 -2.32
C TYR A 675 -28.84 -10.48 -2.92
N LYS A 676 -29.81 -9.60 -3.18
CA LYS A 676 -31.06 -9.98 -3.87
C LYS A 676 -30.79 -10.45 -5.29
N GLN A 677 -29.89 -9.78 -6.01
CA GLN A 677 -29.48 -10.22 -7.35
C GLN A 677 -28.72 -11.55 -7.31
N TYR A 678 -27.90 -11.77 -6.29
CA TYR A 678 -27.28 -13.08 -6.06
C TYR A 678 -28.33 -14.19 -5.86
N LEU A 679 -29.33 -13.95 -5.00
CA LEU A 679 -30.40 -14.92 -4.74
C LEU A 679 -31.26 -15.22 -5.97
N SER A 680 -31.45 -14.25 -6.88
CA SER A 680 -32.21 -14.48 -8.11
C SER A 680 -31.44 -15.34 -9.14
N LEU A 681 -30.11 -15.23 -9.16
CA LEU A 681 -29.24 -16.05 -9.99
C LEU A 681 -28.98 -17.45 -9.40
N GLY A 682 -29.12 -17.58 -8.07
CA GLY A 682 -28.85 -18.81 -7.34
C GLY A 682 -27.35 -19.05 -7.08
N GLY A 683 -27.05 -19.83 -6.05
CA GLY A 683 -25.68 -20.20 -5.75
C GLY A 683 -25.51 -20.88 -4.39
N PRO A 684 -24.28 -21.29 -4.04
CA PRO A 684 -24.04 -22.09 -2.83
C PRO A 684 -24.16 -21.34 -1.49
N PHE A 685 -24.33 -20.02 -1.48
CA PHE A 685 -24.33 -19.11 -0.32
C PHE A 685 -25.69 -18.43 -0.09
N GLU A 686 -26.78 -19.05 -0.56
CA GLU A 686 -28.12 -18.48 -0.41
C GLU A 686 -28.49 -18.22 1.04
N LYS A 687 -28.04 -19.07 1.97
CA LYS A 687 -28.32 -18.93 3.40
C LYS A 687 -27.64 -17.67 3.93
N GLU A 688 -26.36 -17.50 3.67
CA GLU A 688 -25.55 -16.37 4.11
C GLU A 688 -26.05 -15.05 3.52
N ALA A 689 -26.48 -15.06 2.26
CA ALA A 689 -27.09 -13.89 1.63
C ALA A 689 -28.43 -13.51 2.28
N LYS A 690 -29.28 -14.50 2.61
CA LYS A 690 -30.55 -14.26 3.34
C LYS A 690 -30.30 -13.71 4.75
N GLU A 691 -29.34 -14.29 5.47
CA GLU A 691 -28.93 -13.82 6.80
C GLU A 691 -28.35 -12.40 6.76
N ALA A 692 -27.49 -12.11 5.77
CA ALA A 692 -26.93 -10.77 5.59
C ALA A 692 -28.01 -9.72 5.27
N ILE A 693 -28.99 -10.05 4.42
CA ILE A 693 -30.14 -9.16 4.16
C ILE A 693 -30.93 -8.94 5.44
N ALA A 694 -31.24 -10.00 6.20
CA ALA A 694 -31.99 -9.88 7.45
C ALA A 694 -31.28 -8.97 8.48
N LEU A 695 -29.95 -9.07 8.59
CA LEU A 695 -29.13 -8.19 9.43
C LEU A 695 -29.14 -6.74 8.95
N LEU A 696 -29.16 -6.50 7.64
CA LEU A 696 -29.18 -5.16 7.04
C LEU A 696 -30.57 -4.52 7.03
N ASP A 697 -31.63 -5.32 7.08
CA ASP A 697 -33.03 -4.86 7.17
C ASP A 697 -33.48 -4.59 8.62
N TRP A 698 -32.73 -5.06 9.63
CA TRP A 698 -33.02 -4.80 11.04
C TRP A 698 -32.65 -3.34 11.40
N LYS A 699 -33.65 -2.56 11.83
CA LYS A 699 -33.56 -1.13 12.15
C LYS A 699 -33.05 -0.85 13.56
#